data_AF-A0A6M0BFZ4-F1
#
_entry.id   AF-A0A6M0BFZ4-F1
#
_cell.length_a   1.000
_cell.length_b   1.000
_cell.length_c   1.000
_cell.angle_alpha   90.00
_cell.angle_beta   90.00
_cell.angle_gamma   90.00
#
_symmetry.space_group_name_H-M   'P 1'
#
loop_
_entity.id
_entity.type
_entity.pdbx_description
1 polymer ?
#
loop_
_entity_poly.entity_id
_entity_poly.type
_entity_poly.pdbx_seq_one_letter_code
_entity_poly.pdbx_strand_id
1 'polypeptide(L)'
;MVDKKMLELINRYQYGFVSIPVILACREKGLFGLIKQKRITHRQIANIIGANTGHLQVALKMMESLGWLSKNEVDEYSLTDNFQPYYSIPEKILELYNLPIESYLLGKEKPGILKSWIELSQQQWNINDRTIADFLDGVLIIPIMLGLHKHDLLAVDQEKPLLSGVNPHIKEELSTLFIAKGWAYKISQKVKQHSHKLVDDENSLCLTDVGKFIVDRILITGVTASYTPMLLHISDVLFGDCKTVFCRDKQGSESHIDRKLNVMSSGFQHQKFFADVDELILNIFNKLPYSDQPKYVVDMGCGDGTLLKRVYQLISTKSARGKVLDKYPVQMIGVDYNQASLQESALTLAGIPNLLIKGDIGNPQQMISDLKTQGIDDPEKIIHIRSFLDHDRPFIPPQNLEAAKRRSQLSYQGVYVDSDGSLIPAQIMVQSLVEHLEKWSDVVTKHGMMILEVHCLEPKVVNRFLDSSNSLHFDALQAFSSQHLVEAEVFLSCAAEVGLFPKWEFSKRYPQNFPFSRISLNCFEKKPYKLRHPTLKDLPDLIALEALCWSENLRVDKEEIQRRIFNFPQGQFILELEEKIVGAIYSQRIAQTEVLENRTFVEVPSLHTESGVVIQLLATNILPELQNQGLGDQLLEWMLQYCAVMGCVERVVGVTRCRNYSDYSPMPMAEYIHKKNDSGLLVDQILRFHQIHGAKIQKVLPGYRPTDIENQGCGVLIEYDIHHRQRFDGVGNEKNRQGKVEIEADVDEVVASCVRTVMNKKRSFESERPLMEMGIESLELLELKYLLEKKLGVKIEPNFFFKYGNSKAIASYFKGETPVKHKNISELLPKITQPDPKAQKTDSGFSAAQLENGIAIIGMACRFPGNADSPQKYWSLLCNAIDAITEVPLNRWDIENYYNSDKNQPGKISSRYGGFISEFDKFDADFFHISPREAIHIDPWGGDKRPVTLDIS
;
A
#
# COMPACT_ATOMS: atom_id res chain seq x y z
N MET A 1 -17.29 -8.42 24.29
CA MET A 1 -18.53 -7.65 24.05
C MET A 1 -18.56 -6.36 24.89
N VAL A 2 -18.18 -6.39 26.17
CA VAL A 2 -18.04 -5.20 27.03
C VAL A 2 -16.99 -4.23 26.47
N ASP A 3 -15.76 -4.68 26.19
CA ASP A 3 -14.69 -3.83 25.62
C ASP A 3 -15.07 -3.13 24.32
N LYS A 4 -15.83 -3.80 23.45
CA LYS A 4 -16.31 -3.23 22.19
C LYS A 4 -17.24 -2.04 22.47
N LYS A 5 -18.27 -2.24 23.29
CA LYS A 5 -19.21 -1.17 23.69
C LYS A 5 -18.51 0.02 24.36
N MET A 6 -17.41 -0.24 25.08
CA MET A 6 -16.66 0.83 25.74
C MET A 6 -15.78 1.63 24.77
N LEU A 7 -15.21 1.00 23.74
CA LEU A 7 -14.53 1.73 22.66
C LEU A 7 -15.51 2.60 21.86
N GLU A 8 -16.71 2.06 21.58
CA GLU A 8 -17.80 2.81 20.93
C GLU A 8 -18.13 4.09 21.72
N LEU A 9 -18.17 4.01 23.05
CA LEU A 9 -18.43 5.16 23.92
C LEU A 9 -17.32 6.23 23.86
N ILE A 10 -16.04 5.84 23.98
CA ILE A 10 -14.90 6.79 23.86
C ILE A 10 -14.91 7.47 22.49
N ASN A 11 -15.27 6.73 21.45
CA ASN A 11 -15.43 7.25 20.10
C ASN A 11 -16.54 8.29 20.00
N ARG A 12 -17.72 8.00 20.55
CA ARG A 12 -18.84 8.96 20.63
C ARG A 12 -18.49 10.23 21.39
N TYR A 13 -17.70 10.13 22.46
CA TYR A 13 -17.21 11.30 23.18
C TYR A 13 -16.38 12.22 22.28
N GLN A 14 -15.46 11.65 21.50
CA GLN A 14 -14.66 12.42 20.56
C GLN A 14 -15.49 12.97 19.39
N TYR A 15 -16.50 12.22 18.91
CA TYR A 15 -17.44 12.73 17.91
C TYR A 15 -18.16 13.97 18.39
N GLY A 16 -18.70 13.95 19.60
CA GLY A 16 -19.37 15.11 20.18
C GLY A 16 -18.43 16.29 20.41
N PHE A 17 -17.21 16.01 20.88
CA PHE A 17 -16.19 17.05 21.11
C PHE A 17 -15.82 17.84 19.85
N VAL A 18 -16.02 17.28 18.65
CA VAL A 18 -15.73 18.00 17.39
C VAL A 18 -17.01 18.46 16.72
N SER A 19 -18.03 17.61 16.67
CA SER A 19 -19.25 17.90 15.92
C SER A 19 -20.14 18.94 16.59
N ILE A 20 -20.27 18.95 17.93
CA ILE A 20 -21.14 19.89 18.65
C ILE A 20 -20.81 21.37 18.35
N PRO A 21 -19.55 21.84 18.47
CA PRO A 21 -19.23 23.23 18.15
C PRO A 21 -19.50 23.58 16.68
N VAL A 22 -19.19 22.67 15.75
CA VAL A 22 -19.48 22.84 14.32
C VAL A 22 -20.99 22.93 14.06
N ILE A 23 -21.79 22.03 14.64
CA ILE A 23 -23.25 21.99 14.50
C ILE A 23 -23.86 23.31 14.99
N LEU A 24 -23.43 23.79 16.16
CA LEU A 24 -23.94 25.03 16.74
C LEU A 24 -23.58 26.25 15.89
N ALA A 25 -22.34 26.34 15.40
CA ALA A 25 -21.93 27.43 14.50
C ALA A 25 -22.72 27.43 13.18
N CYS A 26 -22.93 26.24 12.57
CA CYS A 26 -23.76 26.10 11.37
C CYS A 26 -25.24 26.43 11.63
N ARG A 27 -25.76 26.09 12.80
CA ARG A 27 -27.14 26.39 13.22
C ARG A 27 -27.34 27.89 13.35
N GLU A 28 -26.43 28.59 14.02
CA GLU A 28 -26.47 30.04 14.22
C GLU A 28 -26.48 30.79 12.87
N LYS A 29 -25.70 30.33 11.90
CA LYS A 29 -25.68 30.89 10.54
C LYS A 29 -26.85 30.46 9.64
N GLY A 30 -27.78 29.65 10.14
CA GLY A 30 -29.01 29.27 9.42
C GLY A 30 -28.83 28.19 8.36
N LEU A 31 -27.73 27.42 8.37
CA LEU A 31 -27.42 26.39 7.35
C LEU A 31 -28.57 25.39 7.15
N PHE A 32 -29.07 24.80 8.25
CA PHE A 32 -30.10 23.77 8.17
C PHE A 32 -31.45 24.31 7.68
N GLY A 33 -31.77 25.56 8.03
CA GLY A 33 -32.97 26.23 7.52
C GLY A 33 -32.91 26.42 6.00
N LEU A 34 -31.72 26.77 5.49
CA LEU A 34 -31.47 26.93 4.06
C LEU A 34 -31.62 25.61 3.28
N ILE A 35 -30.97 24.54 3.74
CA ILE A 35 -31.03 23.22 3.08
C ILE A 35 -32.43 22.58 3.17
N LYS A 36 -33.19 22.88 4.24
CA LYS A 36 -34.56 22.38 4.38
C LYS A 36 -35.52 22.97 3.34
N GLN A 37 -35.29 24.21 2.89
CA GLN A 37 -36.18 24.89 1.96
C GLN A 37 -36.05 24.38 0.53
N LYS A 38 -34.85 24.02 0.11
CA LYS A 38 -34.55 23.55 -1.25
C LYS A 38 -33.23 22.79 -1.30
N ARG A 39 -33.08 21.97 -2.34
CA ARG A 39 -31.78 21.44 -2.76
C ARG A 39 -30.87 22.60 -3.13
N ILE A 40 -29.61 22.53 -2.68
CA ILE A 40 -28.67 23.64 -2.82
C ILE A 40 -27.23 23.14 -2.90
N THR A 41 -26.44 23.74 -3.79
CA THR A 41 -25.02 23.38 -3.96
C THR A 41 -24.13 24.00 -2.88
N HIS A 42 -22.97 23.39 -2.63
CA HIS A 42 -21.94 23.92 -1.71
C HIS A 42 -21.62 25.41 -1.97
N ARG A 43 -21.39 25.79 -3.22
CA ARG A 43 -21.06 27.18 -3.61
C ARG A 43 -22.19 28.16 -3.28
N GLN A 44 -23.43 27.76 -3.50
CA GLN A 44 -24.60 28.58 -3.16
C GLN A 44 -24.74 28.73 -1.64
N ILE A 45 -24.54 27.65 -0.87
CA ILE A 45 -24.55 27.71 0.59
C ILE A 45 -23.49 28.71 1.07
N ALA A 46 -22.23 28.56 0.63
CA ALA A 46 -21.12 29.41 1.04
C ALA A 46 -21.40 30.89 0.79
N ASN A 47 -21.93 31.23 -0.39
CA ASN A 47 -22.27 32.60 -0.75
C ASN A 47 -23.41 33.19 0.11
N ILE A 48 -24.42 32.40 0.46
CA ILE A 48 -25.60 32.88 1.20
C ILE A 48 -25.28 33.13 2.67
N ILE A 49 -24.52 32.22 3.30
CA ILE A 49 -24.22 32.31 4.73
C ILE A 49 -22.85 32.94 5.03
N GLY A 50 -22.11 33.35 4.00
CA GLY A 50 -20.78 33.96 4.11
C GLY A 50 -19.74 33.03 4.70
N ALA A 51 -19.67 31.79 4.20
CA ALA A 51 -18.75 30.77 4.73
C ALA A 51 -17.44 30.66 3.94
N ASN A 52 -16.37 30.30 4.64
CA ASN A 52 -15.12 29.85 4.06
C ASN A 52 -15.36 28.51 3.36
N THR A 53 -15.13 28.49 2.04
CA THR A 53 -15.58 27.39 1.18
C THR A 53 -14.97 26.04 1.57
N GLY A 54 -13.70 26.00 1.94
CA GLY A 54 -13.02 24.77 2.34
C GLY A 54 -13.57 24.22 3.65
N HIS A 55 -13.59 25.06 4.69
CA HIS A 55 -14.08 24.65 6.01
C HIS A 55 -15.58 24.32 6.00
N LEU A 56 -16.40 25.01 5.18
CA LEU A 56 -17.80 24.62 4.98
C LEU A 56 -17.91 23.20 4.40
N GLN A 57 -17.07 22.83 3.44
CA GLN A 57 -17.09 21.49 2.87
C GLN A 57 -16.73 20.43 3.92
N VAL A 58 -15.83 20.74 4.87
CA VAL A 58 -15.52 19.86 6.02
C VAL A 58 -16.78 19.66 6.88
N ALA A 59 -17.48 20.74 7.22
CA ALA A 59 -18.72 20.67 7.99
C ALA A 59 -19.80 19.85 7.26
N LEU A 60 -20.02 20.08 5.96
CA LEU A 60 -20.99 19.34 5.16
C LEU A 60 -20.66 17.84 5.08
N LYS A 61 -19.38 17.50 4.84
CA LYS A 61 -18.90 16.10 4.83
C LYS A 61 -19.12 15.42 6.19
N MET A 62 -18.90 16.13 7.29
CA MET A 62 -19.16 15.62 8.63
C MET A 62 -20.66 15.34 8.84
N MET A 63 -21.56 16.22 8.39
CA MET A 63 -23.01 15.98 8.48
C MET A 63 -23.50 14.86 7.56
N GLU A 64 -22.89 14.70 6.38
CA GLU A 64 -23.13 13.54 5.50
C GLU A 64 -22.70 12.24 6.17
N SER A 65 -21.56 12.26 6.89
CA SER A 65 -21.06 11.10 7.64
C SER A 65 -21.96 10.74 8.83
N LEU A 66 -22.64 11.72 9.43
CA LEU A 66 -23.71 11.49 10.41
C LEU A 66 -25.02 11.00 9.76
N GLY A 67 -25.08 10.99 8.43
CA GLY A 67 -26.25 10.58 7.66
C GLY A 67 -27.35 11.63 7.65
N TRP A 68 -27.07 12.88 8.04
CA TRP A 68 -28.04 13.97 8.11
C TRP A 68 -28.24 14.71 6.80
N LEU A 69 -27.20 14.70 5.97
CA LEU A 69 -27.22 15.23 4.63
C LEU A 69 -27.07 14.11 3.62
N SER A 70 -27.69 14.27 2.46
CA SER A 70 -27.41 13.52 1.25
C SER A 70 -27.02 14.48 0.14
N LYS A 71 -26.17 13.99 -0.76
CA LYS A 71 -25.69 14.71 -1.93
C LYS A 71 -26.10 13.96 -3.21
N ASN A 72 -26.62 14.65 -4.21
CA ASN A 72 -26.96 14.06 -5.51
C ASN A 72 -25.79 14.14 -6.51
N GLU A 73 -25.99 13.63 -7.74
CA GLU A 73 -24.98 13.60 -8.82
C GLU A 73 -24.53 14.98 -9.31
N VAL A 74 -25.27 16.05 -8.99
CA VAL A 74 -24.94 17.44 -9.33
C VAL A 74 -24.48 18.25 -8.11
N ASP A 75 -24.01 17.56 -7.06
CA ASP A 75 -23.47 18.15 -5.82
C ASP A 75 -24.43 19.07 -5.05
N GLU A 76 -25.74 18.83 -5.15
CA GLU A 76 -26.74 19.50 -4.32
C GLU A 76 -27.03 18.71 -3.05
N TYR A 77 -27.07 19.42 -1.93
CA TYR A 77 -27.35 18.88 -0.61
C TYR A 77 -28.84 18.95 -0.28
N SER A 78 -29.33 17.92 0.42
CA SER A 78 -30.66 17.87 1.05
C SER A 78 -30.58 17.23 2.43
N LEU A 79 -31.52 17.58 3.32
CA LEU A 79 -31.68 16.86 4.59
C LEU A 79 -32.22 15.45 4.34
N THR A 80 -31.81 14.49 5.16
CA THR A 80 -32.33 13.12 5.17
C THR A 80 -33.40 12.93 6.25
N ASP A 81 -34.09 11.79 6.23
CA ASP A 81 -35.02 11.41 7.30
C ASP A 81 -34.31 11.13 8.64
N ASN A 82 -33.00 10.87 8.61
CA ASN A 82 -32.17 10.66 9.80
C ASN A 82 -31.74 11.98 10.45
N PHE A 83 -32.04 13.13 9.83
CA PHE A 83 -31.79 14.43 10.41
C PHE A 83 -32.49 14.56 11.77
N GLN A 84 -31.70 14.76 12.82
CA GLN A 84 -32.22 14.98 14.16
C GLN A 84 -32.40 16.48 14.40
N PRO A 85 -33.55 16.94 14.91
CA PRO A 85 -33.75 18.37 15.14
C PRO A 85 -32.85 18.87 16.29
N TYR A 86 -31.74 19.55 15.96
CA TYR A 86 -30.74 20.15 16.89
C TYR A 86 -31.24 21.28 17.79
N TYR A 87 -32.55 21.49 17.92
CA TYR A 87 -33.08 22.52 18.83
C TYR A 87 -32.83 22.20 20.30
N SER A 88 -32.57 20.93 20.64
CA SER A 88 -32.33 20.49 22.01
C SER A 88 -30.88 20.64 22.48
N ILE A 89 -29.91 20.89 21.60
CA ILE A 89 -28.50 21.09 22.00
C ILE A 89 -28.37 22.47 22.68
N PRO A 90 -27.99 22.53 23.98
CA PRO A 90 -27.86 23.79 24.71
C PRO A 90 -26.65 24.59 24.20
N GLU A 91 -26.82 25.86 23.83
CA GLU A 91 -25.71 26.72 23.37
C GLU A 91 -24.63 26.91 24.43
N LYS A 92 -25.07 26.99 25.70
CA LYS A 92 -24.19 27.11 26.85
C LYS A 92 -23.19 25.96 26.98
N ILE A 93 -23.39 24.83 26.30
CA ILE A 93 -22.44 23.71 26.35
C ILE A 93 -21.04 24.11 25.86
N LEU A 94 -20.95 25.15 25.00
CA LEU A 94 -19.66 25.67 24.54
C LEU A 94 -18.84 26.32 25.66
N GLU A 95 -19.47 26.73 26.77
CA GLU A 95 -18.76 27.22 27.96
C GLU A 95 -17.82 26.14 28.55
N LEU A 96 -18.10 24.86 28.32
CA LEU A 96 -17.28 23.74 28.80
C LEU A 96 -15.85 23.71 28.23
N TYR A 97 -15.65 24.23 27.00
CA TYR A 97 -14.31 24.30 26.39
C TYR A 97 -13.41 25.36 27.06
N ASN A 98 -14.01 26.35 27.74
CA ASN A 98 -13.30 27.41 28.45
C ASN A 98 -13.16 27.16 29.96
N LEU A 99 -13.63 26.01 30.46
CA LEU A 99 -13.55 25.72 31.88
C LEU A 99 -12.09 25.57 32.33
N PRO A 100 -11.68 26.24 33.43
CA PRO A 100 -10.33 26.12 33.97
C PRO A 100 -10.16 24.81 34.75
N ILE A 101 -10.34 23.65 34.09
CA ILE A 101 -10.37 22.33 34.72
C ILE A 101 -9.13 22.07 35.57
N GLU A 102 -7.94 22.44 35.11
CA GLU A 102 -6.71 22.22 35.88
C GLU A 102 -6.71 23.00 37.20
N SER A 103 -6.99 24.31 37.14
CA SER A 103 -7.11 25.15 38.35
C SER A 103 -8.26 24.68 39.25
N TYR A 104 -9.35 24.20 38.66
CA TYR A 104 -10.50 23.65 39.38
C TYR A 104 -10.11 22.39 40.17
N LEU A 105 -9.48 21.41 39.53
CA LEU A 105 -9.03 20.18 40.18
C LEU A 105 -8.01 20.44 41.30
N LEU A 106 -7.18 21.48 41.16
CA LEU A 106 -6.24 21.94 42.18
C LEU A 106 -6.88 22.79 43.29
N GLY A 107 -8.21 22.99 43.28
CA GLY A 107 -8.95 23.72 44.30
C GLY A 107 -8.74 25.23 44.29
N LYS A 108 -8.27 25.80 43.17
CA LYS A 108 -8.06 27.25 43.00
C LYS A 108 -9.34 27.99 42.59
N GLU A 109 -10.35 27.26 42.15
CA GLU A 109 -11.65 27.78 41.69
C GLU A 109 -12.76 27.46 42.69
N LYS A 110 -13.91 28.11 42.55
CA LYS A 110 -15.08 27.87 43.42
C LYS A 110 -15.68 26.48 43.15
N PRO A 111 -15.95 25.66 44.18
CA PRO A 111 -16.72 24.42 44.01
C PRO A 111 -18.12 24.68 43.44
N GLY A 112 -18.69 23.69 42.74
CA GLY A 112 -20.04 23.72 42.18
C GLY A 112 -20.13 24.11 40.70
N ILE A 113 -19.01 24.42 40.03
CA ILE A 113 -18.98 24.80 38.60
C ILE A 113 -19.48 23.65 37.71
N LEU A 114 -19.25 22.40 38.10
CA LEU A 114 -19.62 21.22 37.31
C LEU A 114 -21.02 20.68 37.66
N LYS A 115 -21.59 21.08 38.81
CA LYS A 115 -22.81 20.49 39.35
C LYS A 115 -23.98 20.45 38.35
N SER A 116 -24.31 21.58 37.72
CA SER A 116 -25.41 21.66 36.74
C SER A 116 -25.16 20.80 35.50
N TRP A 117 -23.91 20.71 35.04
CA TRP A 117 -23.52 19.89 33.90
C TRP A 117 -23.60 18.40 34.21
N ILE A 118 -23.21 18.00 35.43
CA ILE A 118 -23.33 16.63 35.91
C ILE A 118 -24.82 16.24 36.04
N GLU A 119 -25.67 17.12 36.55
CA GLU A 119 -27.12 16.90 36.62
C GLU A 119 -27.74 16.72 35.21
N LEU A 120 -27.35 17.55 34.23
CA LEU A 120 -27.78 17.38 32.84
C LEU A 120 -27.30 16.04 32.26
N SER A 121 -26.03 15.69 32.49
CA SER A 121 -25.43 14.43 32.04
C SER A 121 -26.13 13.20 32.65
N GLN A 122 -26.61 13.28 33.89
CA GLN A 122 -27.44 12.24 34.54
C GLN A 122 -28.81 12.09 33.88
N GLN A 123 -29.40 13.20 33.45
CA GLN A 123 -30.69 13.26 32.76
C GLN A 123 -30.56 12.97 31.25
N GLN A 124 -29.41 12.47 30.79
CA GLN A 124 -29.12 12.27 29.35
C GLN A 124 -29.38 13.53 28.53
N TRP A 125 -29.03 14.69 29.11
CA TRP A 125 -29.22 16.02 28.52
C TRP A 125 -30.67 16.35 28.16
N ASN A 126 -31.64 15.60 28.70
CA ASN A 126 -33.05 15.64 28.31
C ASN A 126 -33.27 15.37 26.80
N ILE A 127 -32.42 14.51 26.22
CA ILE A 127 -32.46 14.10 24.81
C ILE A 127 -32.77 12.61 24.72
N ASN A 128 -33.73 12.25 23.86
CA ASN A 128 -34.15 10.86 23.66
C ASN A 128 -33.10 10.03 22.87
N ASP A 129 -32.34 10.69 21.98
CA ASP A 129 -31.27 10.04 21.22
C ASP A 129 -30.02 9.87 22.11
N ARG A 130 -29.76 8.61 22.46
CA ARG A 130 -28.61 8.25 23.31
C ARG A 130 -27.27 8.59 22.67
N THR A 131 -27.13 8.50 21.34
CA THR A 131 -25.88 8.83 20.65
C THR A 131 -25.57 10.32 20.79
N ILE A 132 -26.58 11.17 20.65
CA ILE A 132 -26.42 12.61 20.86
C ILE A 132 -26.15 12.93 22.34
N ALA A 133 -26.82 12.25 23.28
CA ALA A 133 -26.50 12.39 24.70
C ALA A 133 -25.04 12.01 25.00
N ASP A 134 -24.53 10.93 24.39
CA ASP A 134 -23.12 10.54 24.48
C ASP A 134 -22.20 11.62 23.85
N PHE A 135 -22.61 12.27 22.76
CA PHE A 135 -21.83 13.35 22.15
C PHE A 135 -21.69 14.54 23.12
N LEU A 136 -22.79 14.97 23.74
CA LEU A 136 -22.77 16.06 24.72
C LEU A 136 -21.97 15.69 25.97
N ASP A 137 -22.07 14.44 26.41
CA ASP A 137 -21.21 13.90 27.47
C ASP A 137 -19.73 14.02 27.13
N GLY A 138 -19.34 13.80 25.87
CA GLY A 138 -17.96 13.95 25.41
C GLY A 138 -17.38 15.34 25.68
N VAL A 139 -18.17 16.39 25.46
CA VAL A 139 -17.78 17.79 25.70
C VAL A 139 -17.48 18.04 27.18
N LEU A 140 -18.23 17.40 28.08
CA LEU A 140 -18.03 17.50 29.53
C LEU A 140 -16.88 16.61 30.03
N ILE A 141 -16.84 15.35 29.59
CA ILE A 141 -16.00 14.30 30.16
C ILE A 141 -14.54 14.43 29.74
N ILE A 142 -14.26 14.73 28.47
CA ILE A 142 -12.90 14.72 27.94
C ILE A 142 -11.99 15.68 28.71
N PRO A 143 -12.34 16.96 28.91
CA PRO A 143 -11.51 17.89 29.66
C PRO A 143 -11.27 17.45 31.11
N ILE A 144 -12.33 17.00 31.80
CA ILE A 144 -12.27 16.52 33.19
C ILE A 144 -11.31 15.35 33.31
N MET A 145 -11.48 14.32 32.49
CA MET A 145 -10.71 13.08 32.60
C MET A 145 -9.24 13.27 32.18
N LEU A 146 -8.95 14.10 31.18
CA LEU A 146 -7.58 14.46 30.83
C LEU A 146 -6.90 15.29 31.94
N GLY A 147 -7.62 16.23 32.56
CA GLY A 147 -7.12 16.99 33.71
C GLY A 147 -6.82 16.09 34.91
N LEU A 148 -7.69 15.12 35.21
CA LEU A 148 -7.47 14.13 36.26
C LEU A 148 -6.27 13.23 35.95
N HIS A 149 -6.12 12.80 34.71
CA HIS A 149 -4.96 12.01 34.26
C HIS A 149 -3.65 12.79 34.39
N LYS A 150 -3.62 14.05 33.95
CA LYS A 150 -2.43 14.94 33.99
C LYS A 150 -1.89 15.12 35.41
N HIS A 151 -2.76 15.17 36.40
CA HIS A 151 -2.39 15.33 37.81
C HIS A 151 -2.28 14.00 38.58
N ASP A 152 -2.31 12.87 37.88
CA ASP A 152 -2.22 11.53 38.48
C ASP A 152 -3.31 11.28 39.55
N LEU A 153 -4.52 11.80 39.32
CA LEU A 153 -5.67 11.71 40.24
C LEU A 153 -6.60 10.52 39.93
N LEU A 154 -6.30 9.77 38.86
CA LEU A 154 -7.00 8.56 38.44
C LEU A 154 -6.29 7.26 38.86
N ALA A 155 -5.05 7.35 39.35
CA ALA A 155 -4.30 6.20 39.83
C ALA A 155 -5.02 5.56 41.03
N VAL A 156 -5.06 4.22 41.05
CA VAL A 156 -5.65 3.43 42.14
C VAL A 156 -4.61 2.43 42.61
N ASP A 157 -3.91 2.74 43.69
CA ASP A 157 -3.09 1.78 44.44
C ASP A 157 -3.42 1.83 45.94
N GLN A 158 -2.76 0.99 46.74
CA GLN A 158 -3.04 0.90 48.19
C GLN A 158 -2.71 2.18 48.96
N GLU A 159 -1.85 3.06 48.41
CA GLU A 159 -1.41 4.30 49.05
C GLU A 159 -2.15 5.53 48.50
N LYS A 160 -2.69 5.46 47.28
CA LYS A 160 -3.36 6.54 46.57
C LYS A 160 -4.76 6.13 46.07
N PRO A 161 -5.81 6.34 46.89
CA PRO A 161 -7.19 6.09 46.47
C PRO A 161 -7.62 6.99 45.29
N LEU A 162 -8.65 6.55 44.55
CA LEU A 162 -9.23 7.32 43.45
C LEU A 162 -9.64 8.73 43.90
N LEU A 163 -9.25 9.75 43.13
CA LEU A 163 -9.46 11.18 43.43
C LEU A 163 -8.83 11.65 44.77
N SER A 164 -7.82 10.94 45.27
CA SER A 164 -7.02 11.42 46.40
C SER A 164 -6.23 12.68 46.01
N GLY A 165 -6.23 13.69 46.89
CA GLY A 165 -5.62 15.00 46.62
C GLY A 165 -6.54 16.04 45.99
N VAL A 166 -7.77 15.68 45.60
CA VAL A 166 -8.81 16.65 45.18
C VAL A 166 -9.50 17.27 46.39
N ASN A 167 -9.86 18.55 46.32
CA ASN A 167 -10.65 19.22 47.36
C ASN A 167 -11.94 18.42 47.68
N PRO A 168 -12.34 18.26 48.97
CA PRO A 168 -13.49 17.42 49.35
C PRO A 168 -14.81 17.74 48.64
N HIS A 169 -15.13 19.02 48.41
CA HIS A 169 -16.37 19.42 47.74
C HIS A 169 -16.33 19.03 46.26
N ILE A 170 -15.18 19.26 45.61
CA ILE A 170 -14.97 18.89 44.21
C ILE A 170 -14.94 17.36 44.05
N LYS A 171 -14.35 16.65 45.02
CA LYS A 171 -14.34 15.18 45.07
C LYS A 171 -15.77 14.63 45.13
N GLU A 172 -16.69 15.28 45.84
CA GLU A 172 -18.09 14.86 45.90
C GLU A 172 -18.81 15.02 44.55
N GLU A 173 -18.58 16.14 43.85
CA GLU A 173 -19.10 16.36 42.49
C GLU A 173 -18.57 15.30 41.51
N LEU A 174 -17.26 15.08 41.49
CA LEU A 174 -16.64 14.08 40.62
C LEU A 174 -17.08 12.66 40.97
N SER A 175 -17.24 12.35 42.26
CA SER A 175 -17.77 11.05 42.69
C SER A 175 -19.20 10.84 42.17
N THR A 176 -20.02 11.89 42.19
CA THR A 176 -21.38 11.86 41.65
C THR A 176 -21.39 11.56 40.15
N LEU A 177 -20.47 12.18 39.38
CA LEU A 177 -20.29 11.89 37.96
C LEU A 177 -19.85 10.43 37.72
N PHE A 178 -18.80 9.97 38.42
CA PHE A 178 -18.25 8.62 38.24
C PHE A 178 -19.28 7.53 38.57
N ILE A 179 -20.06 7.72 39.63
CA ILE A 179 -21.13 6.79 40.01
C ILE A 179 -22.26 6.83 38.96
N ALA A 180 -22.67 8.01 38.51
CA ALA A 180 -23.71 8.16 37.50
C ALA A 180 -23.35 7.51 36.16
N LYS A 181 -22.07 7.54 35.77
CA LYS A 181 -21.58 6.86 34.57
C LYS A 181 -21.29 5.37 34.78
N GLY A 182 -21.49 4.85 36.00
CA GLY A 182 -21.20 3.46 36.34
C GLY A 182 -19.71 3.12 36.34
N TRP A 183 -18.84 4.14 36.43
CA TRP A 183 -17.38 3.99 36.44
C TRP A 183 -16.84 3.69 37.83
N ALA A 184 -17.59 4.05 38.86
CA ALA A 184 -17.21 3.76 40.24
C ALA A 184 -18.41 3.45 41.13
N TYR A 185 -18.13 2.88 42.29
CA TYR A 185 -19.09 2.65 43.37
C TYR A 185 -18.43 3.00 44.72
N LYS A 186 -19.25 3.29 45.73
CA LYS A 186 -18.77 3.55 47.09
C LYS A 186 -18.69 2.25 47.89
N ILE A 187 -17.63 2.07 48.66
CA ILE A 187 -17.50 0.97 49.62
C ILE A 187 -17.74 1.48 51.03
N SER A 188 -18.58 0.78 51.78
CA SER A 188 -18.70 0.94 53.24
C SER A 188 -17.89 -0.17 53.92
N GLN A 189 -16.65 0.12 54.32
CA GLN A 189 -15.85 -0.80 55.15
C GLN A 189 -15.81 -0.31 56.60
N LYS A 190 -16.32 -1.13 57.52
CA LYS A 190 -15.99 -1.03 58.95
C LYS A 190 -14.63 -1.69 59.19
N VAL A 191 -13.55 -0.92 59.21
CA VAL A 191 -12.22 -1.44 59.54
C VAL A 191 -12.01 -1.43 61.06
N LYS A 192 -11.78 -2.59 61.68
CA LYS A 192 -11.24 -2.68 63.04
C LYS A 192 -9.71 -2.81 62.97
N GLN A 193 -8.97 -1.83 63.47
CA GLN A 193 -7.55 -2.00 63.84
C GLN A 193 -7.23 -1.35 65.20
N HIS A 194 -6.19 -1.91 65.83
CA HIS A 194 -5.86 -1.90 67.26
C HIS A 194 -5.27 -0.59 67.83
N SER A 195 -5.84 0.57 67.53
CA SER A 195 -5.49 1.79 68.27
C SER A 195 -6.62 2.82 68.22
N HIS A 196 -7.00 3.31 69.39
CA HIS A 196 -8.15 4.17 69.66
C HIS A 196 -8.16 5.52 68.90
N LYS A 197 -8.53 5.50 67.61
CA LYS A 197 -9.23 6.60 66.92
C LYS A 197 -9.98 6.02 65.73
N LEU A 198 -11.31 5.99 65.83
CA LEU A 198 -12.21 5.75 64.70
C LEU A 198 -12.18 7.02 63.83
N VAL A 199 -11.62 6.92 62.63
CA VAL A 199 -11.95 7.84 61.55
C VAL A 199 -12.63 6.99 60.50
N ASP A 200 -13.93 7.20 60.33
CA ASP A 200 -14.70 6.62 59.23
C ASP A 200 -14.13 7.18 57.92
N ASP A 201 -13.47 6.35 57.11
CA ASP A 201 -13.31 6.67 55.67
C ASP A 201 -14.52 6.10 54.91
N GLU A 202 -15.72 6.55 55.33
CA GLU A 202 -17.04 6.11 54.83
C GLU A 202 -17.30 6.48 53.35
N ASN A 203 -16.30 6.98 52.62
CA ASN A 203 -16.44 7.53 51.27
C ASN A 203 -15.37 7.06 50.27
N SER A 204 -14.71 5.92 50.53
CA SER A 204 -13.75 5.35 49.56
C SER A 204 -14.45 4.94 48.26
N LEU A 205 -13.96 5.49 47.14
CA LEU A 205 -14.51 5.31 45.79
C LEU A 205 -13.67 4.25 45.05
N CYS A 206 -14.32 3.21 44.53
CA CYS A 206 -13.65 2.13 43.81
C CYS A 206 -14.10 2.05 42.35
N LEU A 207 -13.15 1.92 41.43
CA LEU A 207 -13.47 1.76 40.00
C LEU A 207 -14.17 0.43 39.72
N THR A 208 -15.20 0.48 38.89
CA THR A 208 -15.75 -0.70 38.20
C THR A 208 -14.80 -1.12 37.07
N ASP A 209 -15.03 -2.28 36.46
CA ASP A 209 -14.26 -2.69 35.27
C ASP A 209 -14.43 -1.72 34.10
N VAL A 210 -15.61 -1.12 33.98
CA VAL A 210 -15.88 -0.04 33.01
C VAL A 210 -15.04 1.19 33.34
N GLY A 211 -15.01 1.61 34.61
CA GLY A 211 -14.20 2.75 35.04
C GLY A 211 -12.71 2.56 34.78
N LYS A 212 -12.17 1.37 35.09
CA LYS A 212 -10.77 1.02 34.78
C LYS A 212 -10.52 1.11 33.28
N PHE A 213 -11.42 0.54 32.46
CA PHE A 213 -11.29 0.59 31.01
C PHE A 213 -11.22 2.02 30.46
N ILE A 214 -12.06 2.92 30.96
CA ILE A 214 -12.08 4.33 30.56
C ILE A 214 -10.81 5.06 31.01
N VAL A 215 -10.40 4.87 32.27
CA VAL A 215 -9.19 5.48 32.83
C VAL A 215 -7.94 5.07 32.04
N ASP A 216 -7.80 3.78 31.73
CA ASP A 216 -6.64 3.24 31.01
C ASP A 216 -6.53 3.77 29.57
N ARG A 217 -7.63 4.28 28.99
CA ARG A 217 -7.72 4.64 27.57
C ARG A 217 -8.06 6.09 27.31
N ILE A 218 -8.26 6.90 28.35
CA ILE A 218 -8.66 8.30 28.16
C ILE A 218 -7.63 9.09 27.34
N LEU A 219 -6.33 8.76 27.43
CA LEU A 219 -5.29 9.44 26.68
C LEU A 219 -5.49 9.37 25.15
N ILE A 220 -6.28 8.42 24.65
CA ILE A 220 -6.71 8.36 23.24
C ILE A 220 -7.42 9.66 22.82
N THR A 221 -8.21 10.28 23.71
CA THR A 221 -8.93 11.52 23.40
C THR A 221 -8.05 12.77 23.43
N GLY A 222 -6.80 12.66 23.89
CA GLY A 222 -5.90 13.81 24.01
C GLY A 222 -5.50 14.43 22.67
N VAL A 223 -5.41 13.64 21.58
CA VAL A 223 -5.22 14.19 20.22
C VAL A 223 -6.42 15.07 19.85
N THR A 224 -7.64 14.60 20.08
CA THR A 224 -8.88 15.36 19.81
C THR A 224 -8.94 16.62 20.68
N ALA A 225 -8.65 16.50 21.98
CA ALA A 225 -8.66 17.60 22.93
C ALA A 225 -7.57 18.64 22.66
N SER A 226 -6.45 18.27 22.04
CA SER A 226 -5.41 19.24 21.69
C SER A 226 -5.90 20.32 20.72
N TYR A 227 -6.97 20.08 19.97
CA TYR A 227 -7.59 21.05 19.06
C TYR A 227 -8.65 21.94 19.73
N THR A 228 -8.80 21.90 21.05
CA THR A 228 -9.69 22.81 21.79
C THR A 228 -9.51 24.29 21.38
N PRO A 229 -8.28 24.83 21.20
CA PRO A 229 -8.11 26.21 20.75
C PRO A 229 -8.78 26.49 19.39
N MET A 230 -8.62 25.61 18.41
CA MET A 230 -9.32 25.73 17.11
C MET A 230 -10.84 25.60 17.25
N LEU A 231 -11.31 24.63 18.04
CA LEU A 231 -12.74 24.34 18.19
C LEU A 231 -13.49 25.47 18.93
N LEU A 232 -12.83 26.16 19.86
CA LEU A 232 -13.34 27.37 20.51
C LEU A 232 -13.61 28.50 19.51
N HIS A 233 -12.81 28.57 18.45
CA HIS A 233 -12.88 29.57 17.39
C HIS A 233 -13.47 29.01 16.08
N ILE A 234 -14.24 27.92 16.15
CA ILE A 234 -14.75 27.25 14.94
C ILE A 234 -15.67 28.15 14.11
N SER A 235 -16.36 29.12 14.73
CA SER A 235 -17.19 30.09 14.01
C SER A 235 -16.33 31.00 13.13
N ASP A 236 -15.16 31.42 13.60
CA ASP A 236 -14.19 32.20 12.83
C ASP A 236 -13.57 31.36 11.71
N VAL A 237 -13.27 30.08 11.97
CA VAL A 237 -12.80 29.13 10.95
C VAL A 237 -13.85 28.94 9.83
N LEU A 238 -15.13 28.79 10.19
CA LEU A 238 -16.19 28.54 9.21
C LEU A 238 -16.67 29.79 8.48
N PHE A 239 -16.70 30.95 9.14
CA PHE A 239 -17.43 32.14 8.67
C PHE A 239 -16.68 33.47 8.86
N GLY A 240 -15.47 33.44 9.44
CA GLY A 240 -14.66 34.62 9.75
C GLY A 240 -13.29 34.58 9.09
N ASP A 241 -12.33 35.26 9.72
CA ASP A 241 -10.93 35.28 9.25
C ASP A 241 -10.11 34.13 9.87
N CYS A 242 -9.89 33.07 9.08
CA CYS A 242 -9.12 31.90 9.50
C CYS A 242 -7.69 32.25 9.97
N LYS A 243 -7.09 33.34 9.47
CA LYS A 243 -5.69 33.70 9.81
C LYS A 243 -5.54 34.05 11.28
N THR A 244 -6.61 34.50 11.93
CA THR A 244 -6.63 34.78 13.37
C THR A 244 -6.51 33.52 14.20
N VAL A 245 -7.01 32.38 13.69
CA VAL A 245 -7.00 31.08 14.38
C VAL A 245 -5.69 30.33 14.11
N PHE A 246 -5.22 30.31 12.85
CA PHE A 246 -4.02 29.58 12.42
C PHE A 246 -2.72 30.40 12.51
N CYS A 247 -2.72 31.50 13.27
CA CYS A 247 -1.50 32.27 13.48
C CYS A 247 -0.45 31.48 14.28
N ARG A 248 0.80 31.94 14.21
CA ARG A 248 1.89 31.44 15.05
C ARG A 248 2.19 32.47 16.14
N ASP A 249 2.48 32.00 17.34
CA ASP A 249 2.90 32.86 18.45
C ASP A 249 4.30 33.47 18.20
N LYS A 250 4.77 34.29 19.14
CA LYS A 250 6.09 34.95 19.04
C LYS A 250 7.27 33.95 19.02
N GLN A 251 7.04 32.72 19.47
CA GLN A 251 7.99 31.62 19.50
C GLN A 251 7.87 30.71 18.26
N GLY A 252 6.92 30.98 17.36
CA GLY A 252 6.66 30.19 16.15
C GLY A 252 5.76 28.97 16.37
N SER A 253 5.21 28.81 17.57
CA SER A 253 4.27 27.74 17.93
C SER A 253 2.88 28.03 17.37
N GLU A 254 2.13 26.99 17.05
CA GLU A 254 0.79 27.11 16.48
C GLU A 254 -0.25 27.44 17.56
N SER A 255 -1.08 28.47 17.33
CA SER A 255 -2.11 28.88 18.28
C SER A 255 -3.36 27.99 18.28
N HIS A 256 -3.60 27.29 17.18
CA HIS A 256 -4.82 26.49 16.98
C HIS A 256 -4.78 25.12 17.69
N ILE A 257 -3.63 24.72 18.25
CA ILE A 257 -3.41 23.39 18.82
C ILE A 257 -2.51 23.44 20.07
N ASP A 258 -2.87 22.70 21.12
CA ASP A 258 -1.94 22.37 22.21
C ASP A 258 -0.96 21.30 21.72
N ARG A 259 0.15 21.75 21.14
CA ARG A 259 1.16 20.87 20.54
C ARG A 259 1.78 19.91 21.56
N LYS A 260 1.88 20.30 22.85
CA LYS A 260 2.43 19.44 23.89
C LYS A 260 1.49 18.25 24.19
N LEU A 261 0.20 18.53 24.38
CA LEU A 261 -0.80 17.48 24.55
C LEU A 261 -0.88 16.60 23.31
N ASN A 262 -0.86 17.21 22.11
CA ASN A 262 -0.93 16.50 20.84
C ASN A 262 0.21 15.47 20.69
N VAL A 263 1.46 15.88 20.91
CA VAL A 263 2.65 15.01 20.79
C VAL A 263 2.62 13.87 21.82
N MET A 264 2.27 14.16 23.08
CA MET A 264 2.18 13.12 24.12
C MET A 264 1.11 12.07 23.79
N SER A 265 -0.06 12.52 23.34
CA SER A 265 -1.19 11.63 23.05
C SER A 265 -1.04 10.87 21.72
N SER A 266 -0.43 11.47 20.69
CA SER A 266 -0.15 10.78 19.42
C SER A 266 0.87 9.67 19.63
N GLY A 267 1.92 9.91 20.42
CA GLY A 267 2.90 8.88 20.81
C GLY A 267 2.26 7.65 21.45
N PHE A 268 1.27 7.84 22.33
CA PHE A 268 0.49 6.74 22.93
C PHE A 268 -0.31 5.95 21.88
N GLN A 269 -0.98 6.63 20.95
CA GLN A 269 -1.74 5.99 19.87
C GLN A 269 -0.83 5.19 18.93
N HIS A 270 0.39 5.66 18.68
CA HIS A 270 1.32 5.05 17.71
C HIS A 270 1.96 3.75 18.20
N GLN A 271 2.04 3.50 19.52
CA GLN A 271 2.67 2.30 20.08
C GLN A 271 2.13 0.99 19.49
N LYS A 272 0.83 0.96 19.16
CA LYS A 272 0.18 -0.22 18.56
C LYS A 272 0.75 -0.56 17.18
N PHE A 273 1.08 0.44 16.37
CA PHE A 273 1.58 0.26 15.02
C PHE A 273 3.08 -0.05 14.99
N PHE A 274 3.83 0.41 16.00
CA PHE A 274 5.27 0.18 16.07
C PHE A 274 5.66 -1.28 16.31
N ALA A 275 4.79 -2.12 16.88
CA ALA A 275 5.04 -3.56 16.94
C ALA A 275 5.14 -4.17 15.53
N ASP A 276 4.35 -3.68 14.58
CA ASP A 276 4.40 -4.13 13.20
C ASP A 276 5.58 -3.55 12.44
N VAL A 277 5.96 -2.30 12.73
CA VAL A 277 7.23 -1.72 12.25
C VAL A 277 8.42 -2.57 12.71
N ASP A 278 8.43 -3.02 13.96
CA ASP A 278 9.51 -3.87 14.48
C ASP A 278 9.66 -5.17 13.68
N GLU A 279 8.55 -5.83 13.34
CA GLU A 279 8.57 -7.05 12.54
C GLU A 279 9.23 -6.82 11.17
N LEU A 280 8.89 -5.69 10.52
CA LEU A 280 9.47 -5.31 9.22
C LEU A 280 10.97 -5.06 9.34
N ILE A 281 11.40 -4.29 10.35
CA ILE A 281 12.81 -3.99 10.60
C ILE A 281 13.58 -5.28 10.86
N LEU A 282 13.06 -6.18 11.70
CA LEU A 282 13.70 -7.47 11.94
C LEU A 282 13.83 -8.30 10.66
N ASN A 283 12.81 -8.33 9.81
CA ASN A 283 12.88 -9.05 8.54
C ASN A 283 14.03 -8.52 7.65
N ILE A 284 14.20 -7.20 7.59
CA ILE A 284 15.27 -6.57 6.81
C ILE A 284 16.66 -6.89 7.38
N PHE A 285 16.85 -6.70 8.69
CA PHE A 285 18.16 -6.83 9.35
C PHE A 285 18.52 -8.27 9.76
N ASN A 286 17.63 -9.25 9.50
CA ASN A 286 17.93 -10.68 9.62
C ASN A 286 18.33 -11.35 8.29
N LYS A 287 18.11 -10.71 7.14
CA LYS A 287 18.44 -11.28 5.82
C LYS A 287 19.96 -11.33 5.58
N LEU A 288 20.46 -12.40 4.97
CA LEU A 288 21.85 -12.51 4.54
C LEU A 288 22.01 -12.19 3.03
N PRO A 289 23.18 -11.67 2.60
CA PRO A 289 24.36 -11.33 3.41
C PRO A 289 24.26 -9.95 4.09
N TYR A 290 24.95 -9.75 5.22
CA TYR A 290 24.93 -8.47 5.97
C TYR A 290 25.40 -7.26 5.15
N SER A 291 26.35 -7.46 4.22
CA SER A 291 26.85 -6.40 3.33
C SER A 291 25.78 -5.82 2.41
N ASP A 292 24.72 -6.59 2.13
CA ASP A 292 23.61 -6.21 1.27
C ASP A 292 22.44 -5.60 2.03
N GLN A 293 22.51 -5.49 3.36
CA GLN A 293 21.52 -4.79 4.18
C GLN A 293 21.76 -3.27 4.18
N PRO A 294 20.77 -2.45 4.62
CA PRO A 294 20.96 -1.02 4.82
C PRO A 294 22.07 -0.73 5.84
N LYS A 295 22.79 0.37 5.63
CA LYS A 295 23.76 0.94 6.58
C LYS A 295 23.18 2.12 7.35
N TYR A 296 22.24 2.83 6.74
CA TYR A 296 21.61 4.02 7.30
C TYR A 296 20.11 3.83 7.37
N VAL A 297 19.51 4.20 8.51
CA VAL A 297 18.06 4.32 8.66
C VAL A 297 17.75 5.80 8.76
N VAL A 298 17.09 6.36 7.74
CA VAL A 298 16.78 7.80 7.66
C VAL A 298 15.30 8.00 7.98
N ASP A 299 15.02 8.73 9.06
CA ASP A 299 13.66 9.09 9.50
C ASP A 299 13.37 10.55 9.17
N MET A 300 12.45 10.78 8.24
CA MET A 300 11.98 12.12 7.84
C MET A 300 10.82 12.54 8.74
N GLY A 301 10.94 13.73 9.34
CA GLY A 301 10.09 14.21 10.43
C GLY A 301 10.32 13.42 11.72
N CYS A 302 11.59 13.27 12.12
CA CYS A 302 11.96 12.40 13.24
C CYS A 302 11.43 12.86 14.60
N GLY A 303 10.92 14.09 14.72
CA GLY A 303 10.28 14.60 15.94
C GLY A 303 11.23 14.55 17.13
N ASP A 304 10.89 13.76 18.16
CA ASP A 304 11.71 13.58 19.36
C ASP A 304 12.74 12.44 19.25
N GLY A 305 12.85 11.77 18.09
CA GLY A 305 13.78 10.68 17.84
C GLY A 305 13.36 9.32 18.43
N THR A 306 12.15 9.19 18.98
CA THR A 306 11.67 7.96 19.64
C THR A 306 11.62 6.78 18.68
N LEU A 307 11.19 6.98 17.42
CA LEU A 307 11.14 5.92 16.42
C LEU A 307 12.54 5.40 16.09
N LEU A 308 13.48 6.29 15.78
CA LEU A 308 14.89 5.94 15.53
C LEU A 308 15.52 5.18 16.70
N LYS A 309 15.30 5.64 17.93
CA LYS A 309 15.80 4.95 19.14
C LYS A 309 15.27 3.54 19.23
N ARG A 310 13.96 3.35 19.01
CA ARG A 310 13.31 2.04 19.02
C ARG A 310 13.90 1.13 17.95
N VAL A 311 14.04 1.62 16.72
CA VAL A 311 14.60 0.86 15.59
C VAL A 311 16.03 0.42 15.89
N TYR A 312 16.89 1.30 16.39
CA TYR A 312 18.27 0.95 16.74
C TYR A 312 18.33 -0.09 17.87
N GLN A 313 17.55 0.09 18.93
CA GLN A 313 17.47 -0.85 20.04
C GLN A 313 17.01 -2.23 19.56
N LEU A 314 16.03 -2.27 18.66
CA LEU A 314 15.55 -3.51 18.07
C LEU A 314 16.63 -4.20 17.23
N ILE A 315 17.32 -3.47 16.35
CA ILE A 315 18.40 -4.01 15.52
C ILE A 315 19.52 -4.55 16.41
N SER A 316 20.01 -3.75 17.35
CA SER A 316 21.15 -4.12 18.22
C SER A 316 20.86 -5.30 19.13
N THR A 317 19.63 -5.44 19.65
CA THR A 317 19.31 -6.46 20.66
C THR A 317 18.64 -7.72 20.09
N LYS A 318 17.87 -7.62 18.99
CA LYS A 318 17.02 -8.71 18.49
C LYS A 318 17.32 -9.17 17.07
N SER A 319 18.12 -8.46 16.28
CA SER A 319 18.43 -8.86 14.90
C SER A 319 19.74 -9.64 14.78
N ALA A 320 19.90 -10.37 13.68
CA ALA A 320 21.16 -11.03 13.31
C ALA A 320 22.27 -10.01 13.05
N ARG A 321 21.93 -8.85 12.47
CA ARG A 321 22.85 -7.71 12.30
C ARG A 321 23.40 -7.18 13.63
N GLY A 322 22.57 -7.18 14.68
CA GLY A 322 22.95 -6.75 16.03
C GLY A 322 24.17 -7.46 16.60
N LYS A 323 24.37 -8.74 16.23
CA LYS A 323 25.50 -9.57 16.68
C LYS A 323 26.84 -9.21 16.02
N VAL A 324 26.81 -8.40 14.96
CA VAL A 324 27.99 -8.10 14.12
C VAL A 324 28.11 -6.60 13.82
N LEU A 325 27.58 -5.73 14.68
CA LEU A 325 27.61 -4.27 14.50
C LEU A 325 29.04 -3.70 14.44
N ASP A 326 30.01 -4.35 15.10
CA ASP A 326 31.42 -3.93 15.04
C ASP A 326 32.00 -4.01 13.63
N LYS A 327 31.57 -5.01 12.84
CA LYS A 327 32.02 -5.21 11.45
C LYS A 327 31.09 -4.53 10.45
N TYR A 328 29.80 -4.49 10.75
CA TYR A 328 28.78 -3.92 9.89
C TYR A 328 27.94 -2.93 10.72
N PRO A 329 28.41 -1.70 10.95
CA PRO A 329 27.67 -0.73 11.75
C PRO A 329 26.36 -0.32 11.07
N VAL A 330 25.43 0.22 11.87
CA VAL A 330 24.20 0.86 11.41
C VAL A 330 24.09 2.21 12.10
N GLN A 331 23.80 3.26 11.33
CA GLN A 331 23.67 4.62 11.83
C GLN A 331 22.25 5.14 11.64
N MET A 332 21.71 5.78 12.68
CA MET A 332 20.37 6.40 12.68
C MET A 332 20.47 7.84 12.20
N ILE A 333 19.64 8.25 11.25
CA ILE A 333 19.67 9.60 10.70
C ILE A 333 18.30 10.24 10.92
N GLY A 334 18.26 11.29 11.74
CA GLY A 334 17.06 12.08 11.99
C GLY A 334 17.04 13.32 11.10
N VAL A 335 15.94 13.51 10.38
CA VAL A 335 15.71 14.67 9.52
C VAL A 335 14.45 15.38 9.98
N ASP A 336 14.54 16.66 10.30
CA ASP A 336 13.38 17.46 10.68
C ASP A 336 13.57 18.92 10.26
N TYR A 337 12.49 19.60 9.88
CA TYR A 337 12.58 21.01 9.48
C TYR A 337 12.62 21.94 10.71
N ASN A 338 12.14 21.44 11.86
CA ASN A 338 12.07 22.16 13.12
C ASN A 338 13.32 21.93 13.99
N GLN A 339 13.99 23.03 14.34
CA GLN A 339 15.20 22.99 15.15
C GLN A 339 14.97 22.44 16.58
N ALA A 340 13.80 22.69 17.18
CA ALA A 340 13.48 22.20 18.52
C ALA A 340 13.31 20.67 18.53
N SER A 341 12.67 20.11 17.51
CA SER A 341 12.58 18.65 17.31
C SER A 341 13.97 18.01 17.23
N LEU A 342 14.89 18.60 16.45
CA LEU A 342 16.27 18.10 16.37
C LEU A 342 17.02 18.17 17.70
N GLN A 343 16.77 19.19 18.53
CA GLN A 343 17.36 19.28 19.87
C GLN A 343 16.84 18.17 20.80
N GLU A 344 15.55 17.90 20.80
CA GLU A 344 14.96 16.79 21.57
C GLU A 344 15.45 15.43 21.05
N SER A 345 15.49 15.24 19.73
CA SER A 345 16.07 14.05 19.10
C SER A 345 17.52 13.80 19.54
N ALA A 346 18.34 14.85 19.67
CA ALA A 346 19.71 14.73 20.14
C ALA A 346 19.81 14.19 21.57
N LEU A 347 18.89 14.60 22.44
CA LEU A 347 18.80 14.08 23.82
C LEU A 347 18.34 12.62 23.82
N THR A 348 17.31 12.29 23.04
CA THR A 348 16.75 10.93 22.96
C THR A 348 17.74 9.91 22.43
N LEU A 349 18.54 10.29 21.42
CA LEU A 349 19.52 9.45 20.72
C LEU A 349 20.92 9.50 21.32
N ALA A 350 21.12 10.14 22.47
CA ALA A 350 22.40 10.15 23.16
C ALA A 350 22.93 8.72 23.38
N GLY A 351 24.17 8.47 22.93
CA GLY A 351 24.81 7.14 23.01
C GLY A 351 24.46 6.16 21.88
N ILE A 352 23.62 6.55 20.92
CA ILE A 352 23.33 5.79 19.70
C ILE A 352 24.11 6.41 18.52
N PRO A 353 24.75 5.62 17.63
CA PRO A 353 25.36 6.16 16.41
C PRO A 353 24.32 6.89 15.56
N ASN A 354 24.39 8.21 15.51
CA ASN A 354 23.39 9.03 14.84
C ASN A 354 23.97 10.22 14.07
N LEU A 355 23.15 10.79 13.18
CA LEU A 355 23.36 12.06 12.50
C LEU A 355 22.02 12.81 12.45
N LEU A 356 22.01 14.09 12.82
CA LEU A 356 20.81 14.93 12.76
C LEU A 356 21.02 16.04 11.75
N ILE A 357 20.12 16.17 10.79
CA ILE A 357 20.16 17.22 9.78
C ILE A 357 18.82 17.93 9.67
N LYS A 358 18.89 19.20 9.27
CA LYS A 358 17.69 19.94 8.92
C LYS A 358 17.24 19.52 7.52
N GLY A 359 15.95 19.22 7.34
CA GLY A 359 15.41 18.86 6.04
C GLY A 359 13.89 18.95 6.00
N ASP A 360 13.33 19.00 4.79
CA ASP A 360 11.90 19.16 4.56
C ASP A 360 11.38 17.97 3.73
N ILE A 361 10.22 17.42 4.12
CA ILE A 361 9.61 16.28 3.44
C ILE A 361 9.32 16.58 1.95
N GLY A 362 9.07 17.84 1.59
CA GLY A 362 8.81 18.27 0.21
C GLY A 362 10.05 18.39 -0.68
N ASN A 363 11.26 18.20 -0.14
CA ASN A 363 12.53 18.32 -0.88
C ASN A 363 13.54 17.20 -0.53
N PRO A 364 13.24 15.94 -0.90
CA PRO A 364 14.12 14.80 -0.62
C PRO A 364 15.47 14.87 -1.35
N GLN A 365 15.55 15.53 -2.51
CA GLN A 365 16.80 15.69 -3.25
C GLN A 365 17.81 16.54 -2.47
N GLN A 366 17.35 17.64 -1.84
CA GLN A 366 18.19 18.46 -0.98
C GLN A 366 18.68 17.65 0.22
N MET A 367 17.82 16.85 0.85
CA MET A 367 18.21 15.96 1.94
C MET A 367 19.34 15.02 1.51
N ILE A 368 19.26 14.37 0.34
CA ILE A 368 20.34 13.50 -0.14
C ILE A 368 21.63 14.29 -0.39
N SER A 369 21.55 15.51 -0.93
CA SER A 369 22.72 16.38 -1.10
C SER A 369 23.36 16.72 0.25
N ASP A 370 22.56 17.09 1.25
CA ASP A 370 23.03 17.45 2.58
C ASP A 370 23.67 16.25 3.28
N LEU A 371 23.10 15.06 3.14
CA LEU A 371 23.69 13.82 3.67
C LEU A 371 25.08 13.54 3.08
N LYS A 372 25.27 13.76 1.78
CA LYS A 372 26.60 13.64 1.15
C LYS A 372 27.60 14.64 1.74
N THR A 373 27.19 15.88 1.99
CA THR A 373 28.07 16.88 2.64
C THR A 373 28.46 16.51 4.06
N GLN A 374 27.66 15.67 4.73
CA GLN A 374 27.92 15.16 6.08
C GLN A 374 28.68 13.81 6.09
N GLY A 375 29.21 13.37 4.94
CA GLY A 375 30.03 12.16 4.84
C GLY A 375 29.27 10.86 4.55
N ILE A 376 28.01 10.95 4.11
CA ILE A 376 27.22 9.80 3.64
C ILE A 376 27.41 9.66 2.12
N ASP A 377 28.52 9.03 1.71
CA ASP A 377 28.91 8.90 0.30
C ASP A 377 28.24 7.72 -0.43
N ASP A 378 27.57 6.83 0.31
CA ASP A 378 26.89 5.61 -0.16
C ASP A 378 25.36 5.68 0.06
N PRO A 379 24.64 6.65 -0.56
CA PRO A 379 23.20 6.84 -0.35
C PRO A 379 22.37 5.64 -0.80
N GLU A 380 22.89 4.75 -1.65
CA GLU A 380 22.23 3.51 -2.05
C GLU A 380 22.07 2.50 -0.88
N LYS A 381 22.75 2.73 0.25
CA LYS A 381 22.66 1.96 1.49
C LYS A 381 21.61 2.50 2.48
N ILE A 382 20.84 3.51 2.10
CA ILE A 382 19.77 4.10 2.91
C ILE A 382 18.50 3.24 2.82
N ILE A 383 17.87 2.99 3.96
CA ILE A 383 16.41 2.75 4.03
C ILE A 383 15.74 4.00 4.60
N HIS A 384 14.75 4.50 3.87
CA HIS A 384 13.93 5.63 4.34
C HIS A 384 12.79 5.11 5.19
N ILE A 385 12.51 5.77 6.31
CA ILE A 385 11.35 5.53 7.15
C ILE A 385 10.66 6.87 7.45
N ARG A 386 9.35 6.85 7.68
CA ARG A 386 8.60 7.95 8.29
C ARG A 386 7.25 7.47 8.77
N SER A 387 6.68 8.18 9.74
CA SER A 387 5.36 7.88 10.28
C SER A 387 4.49 9.12 10.37
N PHE A 388 3.31 9.07 9.76
CA PHE A 388 2.22 10.04 9.84
C PHE A 388 2.64 11.45 9.44
N LEU A 389 3.18 11.62 8.23
CA LEU A 389 3.80 12.88 7.81
C LEU A 389 3.42 13.34 6.39
N ASP A 390 3.13 12.45 5.44
CA ASP A 390 2.83 12.88 4.06
C ASP A 390 1.51 13.67 4.00
N HIS A 391 0.56 13.41 4.92
CA HIS A 391 -0.68 14.18 5.04
C HIS A 391 -0.50 15.57 5.68
N ASP A 392 0.52 15.76 6.52
CA ASP A 392 0.82 17.04 7.21
C ASP A 392 1.91 17.85 6.49
N ARG A 393 2.25 17.46 5.26
CA ARG A 393 3.20 18.22 4.44
C ARG A 393 2.60 19.57 4.02
N PRO A 394 3.43 20.61 3.83
CA PRO A 394 2.97 21.85 3.20
C PRO A 394 2.35 21.59 1.83
N PHE A 395 1.16 22.15 1.58
CA PHE A 395 0.55 22.09 0.26
C PHE A 395 1.42 22.82 -0.78
N ILE A 396 1.79 22.10 -1.83
CA ILE A 396 2.46 22.67 -3.01
C ILE A 396 1.52 22.48 -4.19
N PRO A 397 1.06 23.56 -4.86
CA PRO A 397 0.23 23.45 -6.05
C PRO A 397 0.92 22.61 -7.13
N PRO A 398 0.19 21.72 -7.82
CA PRO A 398 0.78 20.86 -8.84
C PRO A 398 1.24 21.67 -10.06
N GLN A 399 2.37 21.27 -10.64
CA GLN A 399 2.86 21.84 -11.90
C GLN A 399 2.20 21.21 -13.12
N ASN A 400 1.84 19.92 -13.05
CA ASN A 400 1.21 19.21 -14.17
C ASN A 400 -0.32 19.38 -14.16
N LEU A 401 -0.79 20.54 -14.63
CA LEU A 401 -2.21 20.87 -14.68
C LEU A 401 -3.01 19.97 -15.64
N GLU A 402 -2.38 19.45 -16.70
CA GLU A 402 -3.04 18.50 -17.60
C GLU A 402 -3.30 17.14 -16.93
N ALA A 403 -2.35 16.64 -16.12
CA ALA A 403 -2.58 15.46 -15.29
C ALA A 403 -3.69 15.70 -14.26
N ALA A 404 -3.71 16.86 -13.61
CA ALA A 404 -4.79 17.22 -12.69
C ALA A 404 -6.17 17.28 -13.39
N LYS A 405 -6.24 17.79 -14.63
CA LYS A 405 -7.47 17.77 -15.43
C LYS A 405 -7.91 16.35 -15.77
N ARG A 406 -6.99 15.44 -16.15
CA ARG A 406 -7.34 14.04 -16.41
C ARG A 406 -7.97 13.37 -15.19
N ARG A 407 -7.49 13.70 -13.98
CA ARG A 407 -8.03 13.20 -12.71
C ARG A 407 -9.43 13.69 -12.39
N SER A 408 -9.98 14.70 -13.06
CA SER A 408 -11.35 15.17 -12.77
C SER A 408 -12.42 14.15 -13.15
N GLN A 409 -12.07 13.08 -13.87
CA GLN A 409 -12.94 11.96 -14.19
C GLN A 409 -13.02 10.93 -13.04
N LEU A 410 -12.14 11.03 -12.06
CA LEU A 410 -12.09 10.17 -10.89
C LEU A 410 -12.84 10.81 -9.73
N SER A 411 -13.47 9.97 -8.90
CA SER A 411 -14.17 10.41 -7.71
C SER A 411 -13.23 10.35 -6.51
N TYR A 412 -13.05 11.49 -5.83
CA TYR A 412 -12.28 11.60 -4.60
C TYR A 412 -13.16 12.20 -3.51
N GLN A 413 -13.11 11.64 -2.30
CA GLN A 413 -13.94 12.04 -1.16
C GLN A 413 -13.14 12.85 -0.11
N GLY A 414 -11.82 12.93 -0.21
CA GLY A 414 -10.99 13.82 0.62
C GLY A 414 -11.41 15.30 0.52
N VAL A 415 -11.25 16.04 1.62
CA VAL A 415 -11.56 17.48 1.70
C VAL A 415 -10.31 18.22 2.13
N TYR A 416 -9.97 19.27 1.39
CA TYR A 416 -8.68 19.93 1.51
C TYR A 416 -8.90 21.44 1.55
N VAL A 417 -8.22 22.10 2.49
CA VAL A 417 -8.42 23.53 2.75
C VAL A 417 -7.09 24.25 2.66
N ASP A 418 -7.03 25.32 1.87
CA ASP A 418 -5.85 26.17 1.80
C ASP A 418 -5.73 27.12 2.99
N SER A 419 -4.65 27.91 3.01
CA SER A 419 -4.36 28.86 4.09
C SER A 419 -5.35 30.03 4.20
N ASP A 420 -6.15 30.28 3.16
CA ASP A 420 -7.19 31.33 3.16
C ASP A 420 -8.58 30.75 3.51
N GLY A 421 -8.66 29.46 3.88
CA GLY A 421 -9.91 28.79 4.21
C GLY A 421 -10.71 28.35 2.98
N SER A 422 -10.12 28.44 1.79
CA SER A 422 -10.79 28.07 0.53
C SER A 422 -10.62 26.59 0.19
N LEU A 423 -11.60 26.04 -0.52
CA LEU A 423 -11.62 24.63 -0.91
C LEU A 423 -10.58 24.38 -2.01
N ILE A 424 -9.62 23.50 -1.74
CA ILE A 424 -8.72 22.97 -2.77
C ILE A 424 -9.47 21.82 -3.47
N PRO A 425 -9.65 21.86 -4.81
CA PRO A 425 -10.29 20.76 -5.53
C PRO A 425 -9.51 19.46 -5.36
N ALA A 426 -10.21 18.35 -5.13
CA ALA A 426 -9.58 17.09 -4.75
C ALA A 426 -8.58 16.57 -5.78
N GLN A 427 -8.88 16.70 -7.08
CA GLN A 427 -8.00 16.33 -8.18
C GLN A 427 -6.68 17.15 -8.21
N ILE A 428 -6.70 18.39 -7.73
CA ILE A 428 -5.51 19.25 -7.61
C ILE A 428 -4.63 18.74 -6.46
N MET A 429 -5.26 18.44 -5.31
CA MET A 429 -4.55 17.89 -4.16
C MET A 429 -3.94 16.52 -4.46
N VAL A 430 -4.69 15.62 -5.10
CA VAL A 430 -4.19 14.29 -5.49
C VAL A 430 -3.04 14.41 -6.48
N GLN A 431 -3.10 15.32 -7.46
CA GLN A 431 -1.96 15.56 -8.35
C GLN A 431 -0.73 16.11 -7.59
N SER A 432 -0.93 16.99 -6.62
CA SER A 432 0.15 17.46 -5.74
C SER A 432 0.76 16.33 -4.90
N LEU A 433 -0.03 15.33 -4.48
CA LEU A 433 0.49 14.12 -3.82
C LEU A 433 1.33 13.27 -4.77
N VAL A 434 0.89 13.10 -6.02
CA VAL A 434 1.67 12.37 -7.04
C VAL A 434 3.02 13.04 -7.28
N GLU A 435 3.05 14.35 -7.49
CA GLU A 435 4.31 15.09 -7.69
C GLU A 435 5.22 15.07 -6.45
N HIS A 436 4.63 15.06 -5.25
CA HIS A 436 5.38 14.85 -4.00
C HIS A 436 6.03 13.47 -3.95
N LEU A 437 5.26 12.41 -4.22
CA LEU A 437 5.77 11.04 -4.21
C LEU A 437 6.76 10.78 -5.36
N GLU A 438 6.64 11.48 -6.48
CA GLU A 438 7.59 11.42 -7.60
C GLU A 438 8.98 11.86 -7.15
N LYS A 439 9.07 13.00 -6.44
CA LYS A 439 10.34 13.46 -5.86
C LYS A 439 10.95 12.42 -4.92
N TRP A 440 10.12 11.74 -4.13
CA TRP A 440 10.58 10.68 -3.24
C TRP A 440 11.02 9.44 -4.01
N SER A 441 10.30 9.05 -5.06
CA SER A 441 10.63 7.91 -5.93
C SER A 441 12.05 8.01 -6.49
N ASP A 442 12.56 9.23 -6.73
CA ASP A 442 13.93 9.45 -7.21
C ASP A 442 15.02 9.14 -6.19
N VAL A 443 14.71 9.18 -4.89
CA VAL A 443 15.67 8.92 -3.81
C VAL A 443 15.48 7.57 -3.13
N VAL A 444 14.42 6.83 -3.47
CA VAL A 444 14.19 5.47 -2.95
C VAL A 444 15.23 4.50 -3.51
N THR A 445 15.91 3.78 -2.62
CA THR A 445 16.93 2.79 -2.96
C THR A 445 16.32 1.39 -3.09
N LYS A 446 17.15 0.39 -3.42
CA LYS A 446 16.74 -1.04 -3.39
C LYS A 446 16.23 -1.51 -2.02
N HIS A 447 16.60 -0.82 -0.93
CA HIS A 447 16.13 -1.16 0.42
C HIS A 447 14.68 -0.74 0.63
N GLY A 448 14.23 0.30 -0.09
CA GLY A 448 12.87 0.78 -0.09
C GLY A 448 12.62 1.95 0.85
N MET A 449 11.34 2.28 1.01
CA MET A 449 10.84 3.38 1.82
C MET A 449 9.65 2.91 2.65
N MET A 450 9.82 2.87 3.97
CA MET A 450 8.77 2.50 4.91
C MET A 450 7.93 3.72 5.27
N ILE A 451 6.64 3.63 5.05
CA ILE A 451 5.68 4.69 5.36
C ILE A 451 4.57 4.08 6.21
N LEU A 452 4.39 4.63 7.40
CA LEU A 452 3.18 4.47 8.19
C LEU A 452 2.32 5.72 7.97
N GLU A 453 1.14 5.59 7.38
CA GLU A 453 0.30 6.75 7.05
C GLU A 453 -1.16 6.56 7.49
N VAL A 454 -1.83 7.67 7.78
CA VAL A 454 -3.24 7.76 8.16
C VAL A 454 -4.08 8.34 7.01
N HIS A 455 -5.30 7.85 6.89
CA HIS A 455 -6.20 8.04 5.75
C HIS A 455 -7.59 8.50 6.21
N CYS A 456 -8.28 9.23 5.34
CA CYS A 456 -9.69 9.58 5.53
C CYS A 456 -10.61 8.50 4.95
N LEU A 457 -11.89 8.55 5.34
CA LEU A 457 -12.92 7.66 4.80
C LEU A 457 -14.01 8.44 4.06
N GLU A 458 -14.74 7.72 3.19
CA GLU A 458 -15.94 8.24 2.55
C GLU A 458 -17.09 8.37 3.56
N PRO A 459 -17.98 9.37 3.42
CA PRO A 459 -19.08 9.59 4.37
C PRO A 459 -19.99 8.38 4.59
N LYS A 460 -20.31 7.64 3.52
CA LYS A 460 -21.13 6.42 3.60
C LYS A 460 -20.45 5.32 4.43
N VAL A 461 -19.13 5.20 4.34
CA VAL A 461 -18.33 4.26 5.14
C VAL A 461 -18.32 4.69 6.60
N VAL A 462 -18.07 5.98 6.86
CA VAL A 462 -18.12 6.54 8.23
C VAL A 462 -19.49 6.33 8.84
N ASN A 463 -20.58 6.57 8.10
CA ASN A 463 -21.93 6.37 8.57
C ASN A 463 -22.21 4.90 8.93
N ARG A 464 -21.87 3.97 8.02
CA ARG A 464 -22.06 2.52 8.23
C ARG A 464 -21.28 2.00 9.45
N PHE A 465 -20.11 2.57 9.73
CA PHE A 465 -19.21 2.11 10.80
C PHE A 465 -18.98 3.16 11.88
N LEU A 466 -19.98 4.03 12.13
CA LEU A 466 -19.83 5.22 12.97
C LEU A 466 -19.21 4.87 14.33
N ASP A 467 -19.77 3.90 15.06
CA ASP A 467 -19.28 3.51 16.39
C ASP A 467 -17.94 2.75 16.36
N SER A 468 -17.54 2.22 15.20
CA SER A 468 -16.34 1.39 15.02
C SER A 468 -15.17 2.12 14.33
N SER A 469 -15.34 3.38 13.93
CA SER A 469 -14.35 4.15 13.17
C SER A 469 -14.13 5.54 13.73
N ASN A 470 -12.87 5.92 13.96
CA ASN A 470 -12.55 7.23 14.50
C ASN A 470 -12.61 8.36 13.44
N SER A 471 -13.03 8.07 12.20
CA SER A 471 -12.96 9.02 11.09
C SER A 471 -13.83 10.26 11.25
N LEU A 472 -15.01 10.20 11.89
CA LEU A 472 -15.90 11.37 11.93
C LEU A 472 -15.21 12.62 12.53
N HIS A 473 -14.59 12.48 13.71
CA HIS A 473 -13.90 13.58 14.36
C HIS A 473 -12.49 13.78 13.80
N PHE A 474 -11.77 12.69 13.52
CA PHE A 474 -10.39 12.77 13.09
C PHE A 474 -10.27 13.41 11.70
N ASP A 475 -11.04 12.95 10.72
CA ASP A 475 -11.00 13.48 9.36
C ASP A 475 -11.41 14.95 9.35
N ALA A 476 -12.38 15.34 10.19
CA ALA A 476 -12.82 16.72 10.33
C ALA A 476 -11.74 17.61 10.94
N LEU A 477 -11.11 17.22 12.05
CA LEU A 477 -10.04 18.00 12.70
C LEU A 477 -8.85 18.22 11.77
N GLN A 478 -8.47 17.17 11.06
CA GLN A 478 -7.36 17.17 10.11
C GLN A 478 -7.65 18.15 8.96
N ALA A 479 -8.83 18.06 8.35
CA ALA A 479 -9.20 18.99 7.28
C ALA A 479 -9.43 20.43 7.78
N PHE A 480 -9.97 20.63 8.99
CA PHE A 480 -10.09 21.96 9.60
C PHE A 480 -8.72 22.59 9.87
N SER A 481 -7.72 21.80 10.26
CA SER A 481 -6.34 22.25 10.47
C SER A 481 -5.48 22.27 9.19
N SER A 482 -6.12 22.23 8.02
CA SER A 482 -5.46 22.27 6.72
C SER A 482 -4.47 21.12 6.45
N GLN A 483 -4.69 19.95 7.07
CA GLN A 483 -3.98 18.71 6.74
C GLN A 483 -4.67 17.96 5.60
N HIS A 484 -3.94 17.09 4.91
CA HIS A 484 -4.29 16.58 3.58
C HIS A 484 -4.49 15.06 3.57
N LEU A 485 -5.42 14.56 4.38
CA LEU A 485 -5.78 13.14 4.35
C LEU A 485 -6.40 12.75 3.02
N VAL A 486 -5.87 11.68 2.43
CA VAL A 486 -6.46 10.99 1.26
C VAL A 486 -6.99 9.63 1.69
N GLU A 487 -7.81 8.99 0.86
CA GLU A 487 -8.20 7.60 1.05
C GLU A 487 -7.01 6.65 0.82
N ALA A 488 -7.01 5.51 1.50
CA ALA A 488 -5.86 4.59 1.46
C ALA A 488 -5.58 4.05 0.04
N GLU A 489 -6.63 3.75 -0.71
CA GLU A 489 -6.57 3.34 -2.11
C GLU A 489 -6.01 4.44 -3.02
N VAL A 490 -6.33 5.71 -2.74
CA VAL A 490 -5.82 6.87 -3.48
C VAL A 490 -4.34 7.07 -3.19
N PHE A 491 -3.91 6.90 -1.94
CA PHE A 491 -2.49 6.94 -1.60
C PHE A 491 -1.69 5.86 -2.34
N LEU A 492 -2.20 4.62 -2.38
CA LEU A 492 -1.55 3.51 -3.08
C LEU A 492 -1.53 3.71 -4.59
N SER A 493 -2.59 4.23 -5.21
CA SER A 493 -2.59 4.53 -6.64
C SER A 493 -1.61 5.66 -6.98
N CYS A 494 -1.55 6.73 -6.17
CA CYS A 494 -0.57 7.80 -6.35
C CYS A 494 0.89 7.28 -6.28
N ALA A 495 1.18 6.36 -5.36
CA ALA A 495 2.49 5.72 -5.29
C ALA A 495 2.79 4.88 -6.54
N ALA A 496 1.83 4.08 -7.01
CA ALA A 496 2.00 3.22 -8.18
C ALA A 496 2.20 4.02 -9.48
N GLU A 497 1.61 5.22 -9.58
CA GLU A 497 1.79 6.13 -10.71
C GLU A 497 3.22 6.66 -10.84
N VAL A 498 3.97 6.70 -9.74
CA VAL A 498 5.37 7.13 -9.71
C VAL A 498 6.35 5.95 -9.61
N GLY A 499 5.85 4.74 -9.83
CA GLY A 499 6.65 3.51 -9.83
C GLY A 499 6.96 2.96 -8.43
N LEU A 500 6.27 3.43 -7.38
CA LEU A 500 6.42 2.95 -6.01
C LEU A 500 5.34 1.92 -5.66
N PHE A 501 5.76 0.70 -5.34
CA PHE A 501 4.87 -0.42 -5.06
C PHE A 501 5.09 -0.96 -3.64
N PRO A 502 4.03 -1.20 -2.85
CA PRO A 502 4.18 -1.79 -1.54
C PRO A 502 4.62 -3.25 -1.65
N LYS A 503 5.74 -3.61 -1.02
CA LYS A 503 6.18 -5.01 -0.89
C LYS A 503 5.08 -5.79 -0.18
N TRP A 504 4.60 -6.87 -0.81
CA TRP A 504 3.46 -7.65 -0.33
C TRP A 504 3.63 -8.12 1.11
N GLU A 505 4.81 -8.66 1.44
CA GLU A 505 5.11 -9.17 2.78
C GLU A 505 5.18 -8.07 3.85
N PHE A 506 5.21 -6.80 3.43
CA PHE A 506 5.43 -5.63 4.26
C PHE A 506 4.33 -4.57 4.13
N SER A 507 3.11 -5.01 3.79
CA SER A 507 1.91 -4.17 3.77
C SER A 507 0.94 -4.62 4.85
N LYS A 508 0.51 -3.68 5.71
CA LYS A 508 -0.52 -3.88 6.73
C LYS A 508 -1.50 -2.73 6.70
N ARG A 509 -2.75 -3.00 7.07
CA ARG A 509 -3.82 -2.01 7.15
C ARG A 509 -4.54 -2.08 8.49
N TYR A 510 -5.13 -0.98 8.90
CA TYR A 510 -5.92 -0.91 10.12
C TYR A 510 -7.21 -0.12 9.93
N PRO A 511 -8.31 -0.58 10.54
CA PRO A 511 -8.44 -1.83 11.31
C PRO A 511 -8.50 -3.08 10.41
N GLN A 512 -7.85 -4.18 10.82
CA GLN A 512 -7.79 -5.41 10.01
C GLN A 512 -9.16 -6.09 9.83
N ASN A 513 -10.05 -6.00 10.81
CA ASN A 513 -11.30 -6.77 10.83
C ASN A 513 -12.50 -6.06 10.20
N PHE A 514 -12.30 -4.86 9.63
CA PHE A 514 -13.37 -4.11 8.98
C PHE A 514 -13.02 -3.83 7.51
N PRO A 515 -14.03 -3.69 6.64
CA PRO A 515 -13.84 -3.43 5.21
C PRO A 515 -13.58 -1.94 4.95
N PHE A 516 -12.60 -1.36 5.64
CA PHE A 516 -12.09 -0.01 5.43
C PHE A 516 -10.70 0.12 6.02
N SER A 517 -9.94 1.11 5.56
CA SER A 517 -8.56 1.37 6.02
C SER A 517 -8.39 2.82 6.44
N ARG A 518 -8.04 3.02 7.70
CA ARG A 518 -7.68 4.31 8.27
C ARG A 518 -6.18 4.50 8.40
N ILE A 519 -5.42 3.42 8.51
CA ILE A 519 -3.96 3.46 8.61
C ILE A 519 -3.40 2.39 7.71
N SER A 520 -2.32 2.70 7.01
CA SER A 520 -1.55 1.73 6.24
C SER A 520 -0.07 1.81 6.64
N LEU A 521 0.56 0.65 6.77
CA LEU A 521 2.00 0.48 6.93
C LEU A 521 2.52 -0.21 5.69
N ASN A 522 3.36 0.45 4.92
CA ASN A 522 3.89 -0.07 3.66
C ASN A 522 5.40 0.10 3.62
N CYS A 523 6.11 -0.90 3.09
CA CYS A 523 7.48 -0.73 2.62
C CYS A 523 7.47 -0.68 1.09
N PHE A 524 7.61 0.52 0.52
CA PHE A 524 7.61 0.73 -0.93
C PHE A 524 8.95 0.36 -1.55
N GLU A 525 8.89 -0.27 -2.73
CA GLU A 525 10.01 -0.46 -3.65
C GLU A 525 9.75 0.25 -4.97
N LYS A 526 10.83 0.69 -5.62
CA LYS A 526 10.76 1.24 -6.97
C LYS A 526 10.74 0.10 -8.00
N LYS A 527 9.79 0.14 -8.93
CA LYS A 527 9.69 -0.77 -10.08
C LYS A 527 9.93 0.01 -11.38
N PRO A 528 10.32 -0.67 -12.48
CA PRO A 528 10.58 -0.03 -13.76
C PRO A 528 9.32 0.36 -14.54
N TYR A 529 8.14 -0.06 -14.07
CA TYR A 529 6.84 0.24 -14.68
C TYR A 529 5.99 1.12 -13.74
N LYS A 530 4.98 1.77 -14.30
CA LYS A 530 4.01 2.60 -13.58
C LYS A 530 2.61 2.01 -13.76
N LEU A 531 1.72 2.21 -12.78
CA LEU A 531 0.29 1.93 -12.92
C LEU A 531 -0.50 3.22 -12.78
N ARG A 532 -1.46 3.44 -13.67
CA ARG A 532 -2.41 4.54 -13.57
C ARG A 532 -3.81 4.12 -13.97
N HIS A 533 -4.80 4.93 -13.61
CA HIS A 533 -6.15 4.78 -14.13
C HIS A 533 -6.20 5.13 -15.64
N PRO A 534 -7.01 4.40 -16.43
CA PRO A 534 -7.21 4.74 -17.83
C PRO A 534 -8.08 6.00 -17.98
N THR A 535 -7.94 6.62 -19.15
CA THR A 535 -8.76 7.71 -19.63
C THR A 535 -9.38 7.33 -20.98
N LEU A 536 -10.37 8.10 -21.44
CA LEU A 536 -10.95 7.88 -22.77
C LEU A 536 -9.94 7.99 -23.92
N LYS A 537 -8.79 8.65 -23.71
CA LYS A 537 -7.72 8.74 -24.71
C LYS A 537 -6.98 7.41 -24.89
N ASP A 538 -6.99 6.55 -23.88
CA ASP A 538 -6.32 5.25 -23.90
C ASP A 538 -7.17 4.17 -24.62
N LEU A 539 -8.43 4.48 -24.97
CA LEU A 539 -9.36 3.52 -25.55
C LEU A 539 -8.83 2.82 -26.83
N PRO A 540 -8.21 3.51 -27.81
CA PRO A 540 -7.65 2.84 -28.99
C PRO A 540 -6.58 1.80 -28.64
N ASP A 541 -5.67 2.13 -27.72
CA ASP A 541 -4.57 1.25 -27.30
C ASP A 541 -5.09 0.05 -26.51
N LEU A 542 -6.14 0.24 -25.70
CA LEU A 542 -6.77 -0.85 -24.96
C LEU A 542 -7.53 -1.82 -25.85
N ILE A 543 -8.14 -1.34 -26.95
CA ILE A 543 -8.76 -2.21 -27.97
C ILE A 543 -7.68 -3.04 -28.67
N ALA A 544 -6.54 -2.42 -29.01
CA ALA A 544 -5.42 -3.12 -29.61
C ALA A 544 -4.84 -4.18 -28.66
N LEU A 545 -4.65 -3.83 -27.38
CA LEU A 545 -4.20 -4.75 -26.35
C LEU A 545 -5.16 -5.94 -26.18
N GLU A 546 -6.47 -5.71 -26.13
CA GLU A 546 -7.48 -6.78 -26.07
C GLU A 546 -7.36 -7.75 -27.26
N ALA A 547 -7.18 -7.20 -28.47
CA ALA A 547 -7.03 -8.00 -29.68
C ALA A 547 -5.75 -8.86 -29.69
N LEU A 548 -4.65 -8.35 -29.11
CA LEU A 548 -3.38 -9.07 -28.99
C LEU A 548 -3.40 -10.12 -27.87
N CYS A 549 -4.14 -9.89 -26.79
CA CYS A 549 -4.20 -10.80 -25.63
C CYS A 549 -5.18 -11.96 -25.82
N TRP A 550 -6.29 -11.76 -26.55
CA TRP A 550 -7.38 -12.73 -26.65
C TRP A 550 -7.69 -13.10 -28.10
N SER A 551 -8.13 -14.35 -28.32
CA SER A 551 -8.72 -14.78 -29.59
C SER A 551 -10.12 -14.18 -29.77
N GLU A 552 -10.59 -14.08 -31.02
CA GLU A 552 -11.85 -13.41 -31.37
C GLU A 552 -13.06 -13.86 -30.52
N ASN A 553 -13.16 -15.16 -30.23
CA ASN A 553 -14.23 -15.75 -29.43
C ASN A 553 -14.20 -15.40 -27.93
N LEU A 554 -13.10 -14.84 -27.43
CA LEU A 554 -12.87 -14.55 -26.01
C LEU A 554 -12.78 -13.05 -25.70
N ARG A 555 -12.71 -12.20 -26.73
CA ARG A 555 -12.62 -10.74 -26.60
C ARG A 555 -13.94 -10.16 -26.11
N VAL A 556 -13.85 -9.06 -25.37
CA VAL A 556 -14.98 -8.14 -25.23
C VAL A 556 -15.02 -7.12 -26.37
N ASP A 557 -16.19 -6.55 -26.61
CA ASP A 557 -16.34 -5.48 -27.60
C ASP A 557 -15.78 -4.14 -27.11
N LYS A 558 -15.70 -3.18 -28.03
CA LYS A 558 -15.22 -1.83 -27.74
C LYS A 558 -16.12 -1.13 -26.72
N GLU A 559 -17.41 -1.35 -26.82
CA GLU A 559 -18.44 -0.76 -25.97
C GLU A 559 -18.24 -1.15 -24.50
N GLU A 560 -17.89 -2.41 -24.23
CA GLU A 560 -17.57 -2.89 -22.89
C GLU A 560 -16.27 -2.29 -22.35
N ILE A 561 -15.21 -2.17 -23.16
CA ILE A 561 -13.97 -1.48 -22.73
C ILE A 561 -14.27 -0.02 -22.39
N GLN A 562 -15.02 0.68 -23.25
CA GLN A 562 -15.42 2.06 -23.01
C GLN A 562 -16.28 2.20 -21.75
N ARG A 563 -17.21 1.27 -21.52
CA ARG A 563 -18.05 1.23 -20.31
C ARG A 563 -17.21 1.07 -19.04
N ARG A 564 -16.21 0.19 -19.03
CA ARG A 564 -15.31 -0.01 -17.87
C ARG A 564 -14.59 1.28 -17.47
N ILE A 565 -14.05 1.98 -18.47
CA ILE A 565 -13.31 3.24 -18.28
C ILE A 565 -14.24 4.37 -17.84
N PHE A 566 -15.49 4.40 -18.32
CA PHE A 566 -16.42 5.47 -18.01
C PHE A 566 -17.20 5.26 -16.70
N ASN A 567 -17.75 4.07 -16.47
CA ASN A 567 -18.64 3.81 -15.33
C ASN A 567 -17.87 3.57 -14.03
N PHE A 568 -16.68 2.97 -14.10
CA PHE A 568 -15.88 2.65 -12.92
C PHE A 568 -14.38 2.80 -13.18
N PRO A 569 -13.89 3.99 -13.58
CA PRO A 569 -12.47 4.22 -13.90
C PRO A 569 -11.53 3.83 -12.74
N GLN A 570 -11.95 4.07 -11.50
CA GLN A 570 -11.19 3.72 -10.29
C GLN A 570 -10.99 2.21 -10.07
N GLY A 571 -11.73 1.35 -10.80
CA GLY A 571 -11.55 -0.10 -10.79
C GLY A 571 -10.65 -0.64 -11.89
N GLN A 572 -10.15 0.23 -12.76
CA GLN A 572 -9.34 -0.15 -13.92
C GLN A 572 -7.94 0.42 -13.77
N PHE A 573 -6.94 -0.37 -14.17
CA PHE A 573 -5.54 0.08 -14.19
C PHE A 573 -4.87 -0.35 -15.46
N ILE A 574 -4.03 0.53 -15.99
CA ILE A 574 -3.13 0.25 -17.10
C ILE A 574 -1.70 0.21 -16.60
N LEU A 575 -0.92 -0.70 -17.17
CA LEU A 575 0.49 -0.89 -16.89
C LEU A 575 1.31 -0.24 -18.00
N GLU A 576 2.11 0.75 -17.62
CA GLU A 576 2.97 1.49 -18.52
C GLU A 576 4.43 1.14 -18.29
N LEU A 577 5.11 0.76 -19.36
CA LEU A 577 6.56 0.58 -19.42
C LEU A 577 7.11 1.49 -20.49
N GLU A 578 8.05 2.38 -20.13
CA GLU A 578 8.61 3.38 -21.05
C GLU A 578 7.51 4.17 -21.81
N GLU A 579 6.47 4.60 -21.08
CA GLU A 579 5.31 5.36 -21.60
C GLU A 579 4.41 4.59 -22.59
N LYS A 580 4.63 3.28 -22.79
CA LYS A 580 3.74 2.42 -23.59
C LYS A 580 2.84 1.59 -22.71
N ILE A 581 1.57 1.47 -23.10
CA ILE A 581 0.62 0.57 -22.47
C ILE A 581 0.99 -0.87 -22.86
N VAL A 582 1.39 -1.67 -21.88
CA VAL A 582 1.78 -3.07 -22.10
C VAL A 582 0.92 -4.06 -21.32
N GLY A 583 0.00 -3.57 -20.50
CA GLY A 583 -0.96 -4.38 -19.77
C GLY A 583 -2.14 -3.58 -19.23
N ALA A 584 -3.20 -4.28 -18.85
CA ALA A 584 -4.37 -3.71 -18.19
C ALA A 584 -5.04 -4.73 -17.29
N ILE A 585 -5.61 -4.28 -16.18
CA ILE A 585 -6.48 -5.09 -15.31
C ILE A 585 -7.82 -4.38 -15.13
N TYR A 586 -8.89 -5.14 -15.29
CA TYR A 586 -10.25 -4.63 -15.27
C TYR A 586 -11.06 -5.23 -14.13
N SER A 587 -11.93 -4.42 -13.54
CA SER A 587 -12.84 -4.88 -12.50
C SER A 587 -14.18 -4.14 -12.50
N GLN A 588 -15.14 -4.63 -11.72
CA GLN A 588 -16.36 -3.91 -11.39
C GLN A 588 -16.83 -4.23 -9.98
N ARG A 589 -17.64 -3.36 -9.40
CA ARG A 589 -18.34 -3.63 -8.13
C ARG A 589 -19.68 -4.31 -8.38
N ILE A 590 -19.95 -5.39 -7.65
CA ILE A 590 -21.25 -6.11 -7.63
C ILE A 590 -21.75 -6.24 -6.19
N ALA A 591 -23.06 -6.43 -6.02
CA ALA A 591 -23.67 -6.48 -4.69
C ALA A 591 -23.25 -7.71 -3.88
N GLN A 592 -23.22 -8.89 -4.50
CA GLN A 592 -22.88 -10.17 -3.86
C GLN A 592 -22.39 -11.15 -4.94
N THR A 593 -21.88 -12.33 -4.57
CA THR A 593 -21.23 -13.25 -5.53
C THR A 593 -22.23 -14.07 -6.33
N GLU A 594 -23.38 -14.38 -5.72
CA GLU A 594 -24.44 -15.26 -6.22
C GLU A 594 -25.13 -14.69 -7.46
N VAL A 595 -25.04 -13.37 -7.69
CA VAL A 595 -25.60 -12.69 -8.88
C VAL A 595 -24.90 -13.09 -10.18
N LEU A 596 -23.74 -13.76 -10.10
CA LEU A 596 -23.01 -14.30 -11.25
C LEU A 596 -23.56 -15.65 -11.74
N GLU A 597 -24.42 -16.30 -10.96
CA GLU A 597 -25.00 -17.59 -11.35
C GLU A 597 -26.01 -17.44 -12.50
N ASN A 598 -25.96 -18.37 -13.46
CA ASN A 598 -26.84 -18.37 -14.64
C ASN A 598 -26.80 -17.05 -15.42
N ARG A 599 -25.60 -16.47 -15.54
CA ARG A 599 -25.32 -15.27 -16.32
C ARG A 599 -24.24 -15.56 -17.34
N THR A 600 -24.37 -14.94 -18.50
CA THR A 600 -23.32 -14.88 -19.52
C THR A 600 -22.41 -13.68 -19.28
N PHE A 601 -21.18 -13.72 -19.78
CA PHE A 601 -20.22 -12.61 -19.66
C PHE A 601 -20.72 -11.30 -20.32
N VAL A 602 -21.68 -11.38 -21.25
CA VAL A 602 -22.32 -10.22 -21.89
C VAL A 602 -23.39 -9.57 -20.98
N GLU A 603 -23.99 -10.33 -20.08
CA GLU A 603 -25.00 -9.83 -19.12
C GLU A 603 -24.37 -9.27 -17.83
N VAL A 604 -23.18 -9.77 -17.46
CA VAL A 604 -22.42 -9.37 -16.28
C VAL A 604 -22.19 -7.86 -16.12
N PRO A 605 -21.97 -7.06 -17.18
CA PRO A 605 -21.89 -5.60 -17.10
C PRO A 605 -23.09 -4.94 -16.40
N SER A 606 -24.29 -5.50 -16.54
CA SER A 606 -25.53 -4.96 -15.93
C SER A 606 -25.58 -5.10 -14.40
N LEU A 607 -24.72 -5.95 -13.83
CA LEU A 607 -24.66 -6.23 -12.40
C LEU A 607 -23.87 -5.16 -11.63
N HIS A 608 -23.23 -4.24 -12.35
CA HIS A 608 -22.43 -3.20 -11.74
C HIS A 608 -23.26 -2.29 -10.82
N THR A 609 -22.77 -2.06 -9.61
CA THR A 609 -23.32 -1.09 -8.68
C THR A 609 -22.18 -0.39 -7.94
N GLU A 610 -22.22 0.94 -7.87
CA GLU A 610 -21.19 1.77 -7.21
C GLU A 610 -20.99 1.37 -5.74
N SER A 611 -22.06 0.96 -5.05
CA SER A 611 -22.02 0.56 -3.63
C SER A 611 -21.79 -0.93 -3.40
N GLY A 612 -21.47 -1.70 -4.46
CA GLY A 612 -21.23 -3.14 -4.34
C GLY A 612 -20.11 -3.46 -3.36
N VAL A 613 -20.30 -4.47 -2.50
CA VAL A 613 -19.30 -4.89 -1.51
C VAL A 613 -18.33 -5.93 -2.05
N VAL A 614 -18.55 -6.43 -3.27
CA VAL A 614 -17.70 -7.41 -3.94
C VAL A 614 -17.06 -6.76 -5.17
N ILE A 615 -15.74 -6.87 -5.28
CA ILE A 615 -15.03 -6.53 -6.52
C ILE A 615 -14.96 -7.79 -7.39
N GLN A 616 -15.48 -7.73 -8.60
CA GLN A 616 -15.31 -8.76 -9.62
C GLN A 616 -14.17 -8.36 -10.56
N LEU A 617 -13.08 -9.14 -10.57
CA LEU A 617 -12.06 -9.07 -11.60
C LEU A 617 -12.63 -9.59 -12.92
N LEU A 618 -12.51 -8.79 -13.97
CA LEU A 618 -13.08 -9.06 -15.29
C LEU A 618 -12.02 -9.67 -16.23
N ALA A 619 -10.83 -9.07 -16.29
CA ALA A 619 -9.73 -9.55 -17.13
C ALA A 619 -8.39 -8.99 -16.64
N THR A 620 -7.31 -9.68 -17.00
CA THR A 620 -5.92 -9.24 -16.83
C THR A 620 -5.20 -9.47 -18.15
N ASN A 621 -4.89 -8.39 -18.84
CA ASN A 621 -4.28 -8.37 -20.16
C ASN A 621 -2.81 -7.98 -20.00
N ILE A 622 -1.91 -8.78 -20.57
CA ILE A 622 -0.48 -8.49 -20.67
C ILE A 622 -0.06 -8.83 -22.10
N LEU A 623 0.68 -7.92 -22.75
CA LEU A 623 1.20 -8.15 -24.10
C LEU A 623 1.90 -9.52 -24.19
N PRO A 624 1.61 -10.34 -25.21
CA PRO A 624 2.15 -11.70 -25.31
C PRO A 624 3.66 -11.80 -25.13
N GLU A 625 4.42 -10.86 -25.69
CA GLU A 625 5.88 -10.81 -25.61
C GLU A 625 6.42 -10.58 -24.18
N LEU A 626 5.60 -10.04 -23.27
CA LEU A 626 5.99 -9.72 -21.88
C LEU A 626 5.39 -10.68 -20.85
N GLN A 627 4.59 -11.68 -21.24
CA GLN A 627 3.88 -12.56 -20.31
C GLN A 627 4.83 -13.35 -19.39
N ASN A 628 6.03 -13.70 -19.87
CA ASN A 628 7.00 -14.49 -19.11
C ASN A 628 7.83 -13.68 -18.10
N GLN A 629 7.61 -12.35 -18.00
CA GLN A 629 8.36 -11.47 -17.10
C GLN A 629 7.71 -11.30 -15.71
N GLY A 630 6.61 -12.02 -15.43
CA GLY A 630 5.89 -11.93 -14.16
C GLY A 630 5.12 -10.61 -13.97
N LEU A 631 4.83 -9.88 -15.06
CA LEU A 631 4.02 -8.64 -15.00
C LEU A 631 2.57 -8.93 -14.62
N GLY A 632 2.00 -10.04 -15.10
CA GLY A 632 0.65 -10.48 -14.70
C GLY A 632 0.54 -10.75 -13.21
N ASP A 633 1.54 -11.43 -12.63
CA ASP A 633 1.62 -11.69 -11.20
C ASP A 633 1.67 -10.39 -10.39
N GLN A 634 2.55 -9.47 -10.80
CA GLN A 634 2.72 -8.18 -10.13
C GLN A 634 1.47 -7.31 -10.22
N LEU A 635 0.80 -7.28 -11.38
CA LEU A 635 -0.41 -6.50 -11.60
C LEU A 635 -1.59 -7.04 -10.79
N LEU A 636 -1.78 -8.36 -10.74
CA LEU A 636 -2.81 -8.99 -9.92
C LEU A 636 -2.55 -8.77 -8.42
N GLU A 637 -1.30 -8.96 -7.96
CA GLU A 637 -0.93 -8.72 -6.57
C GLU A 637 -1.27 -7.30 -6.12
N TRP A 638 -0.85 -6.34 -6.93
CA TRP A 638 -1.11 -4.94 -6.66
C TRP A 638 -2.61 -4.64 -6.62
N MET A 639 -3.39 -5.17 -7.58
CA MET A 639 -4.85 -4.99 -7.62
C MET A 639 -5.52 -5.55 -6.37
N LEU A 640 -5.08 -6.71 -5.87
CA LEU A 640 -5.61 -7.29 -4.64
C LEU A 640 -5.28 -6.43 -3.41
N GLN A 641 -4.07 -5.86 -3.33
CA GLN A 641 -3.70 -4.92 -2.25
C GLN A 641 -4.53 -3.64 -2.31
N TYR A 642 -4.72 -3.09 -3.52
CA TYR A 642 -5.56 -1.93 -3.77
C TYR A 642 -7.03 -2.18 -3.34
N CYS A 643 -7.61 -3.33 -3.73
CA CYS A 643 -8.95 -3.70 -3.29
C CYS A 643 -9.05 -3.95 -1.77
N ALA A 644 -7.99 -4.45 -1.13
CA ALA A 644 -7.98 -4.71 0.31
C ALA A 644 -8.07 -3.43 1.15
N VAL A 645 -7.59 -2.30 0.62
CA VAL A 645 -7.64 -1.02 1.35
C VAL A 645 -8.89 -0.19 1.04
N MET A 646 -9.56 -0.45 -0.08
CA MET A 646 -10.74 0.27 -0.55
C MET A 646 -11.95 0.17 0.41
N GLY A 647 -12.68 1.27 0.56
CA GLY A 647 -13.87 1.35 1.41
C GLY A 647 -15.01 0.40 1.00
N CYS A 648 -15.61 -0.25 2.00
CA CYS A 648 -16.74 -1.17 1.89
C CYS A 648 -16.51 -2.44 1.04
N VAL A 649 -15.28 -2.73 0.62
CA VAL A 649 -14.97 -3.97 -0.12
C VAL A 649 -14.72 -5.12 0.86
N GLU A 650 -15.54 -6.16 0.76
CA GLU A 650 -15.51 -7.32 1.65
C GLU A 650 -14.75 -8.50 1.04
N ARG A 651 -14.78 -8.65 -0.29
CA ARG A 651 -14.09 -9.72 -1.01
C ARG A 651 -13.83 -9.36 -2.47
N VAL A 652 -12.89 -10.08 -3.09
CA VAL A 652 -12.65 -10.03 -4.53
C VAL A 652 -12.99 -11.39 -5.13
N VAL A 653 -13.70 -11.41 -6.25
CA VAL A 653 -14.02 -12.61 -7.03
C VAL A 653 -13.60 -12.44 -8.48
N GLY A 654 -13.57 -13.53 -9.24
CA GLY A 654 -13.38 -13.48 -10.69
C GLY A 654 -14.04 -14.69 -11.34
N VAL A 655 -14.37 -14.57 -12.63
CA VAL A 655 -14.81 -15.72 -13.44
C VAL A 655 -13.77 -15.99 -14.52
N THR A 656 -12.86 -16.91 -14.19
CA THR A 656 -11.74 -17.29 -15.04
C THR A 656 -12.12 -18.43 -16.00
N ARG A 657 -11.14 -18.96 -16.75
CA ARG A 657 -11.31 -20.14 -17.63
C ARG A 657 -10.17 -21.13 -17.41
N CYS A 658 -10.34 -22.36 -17.89
CA CYS A 658 -9.23 -23.30 -17.97
C CYS A 658 -8.48 -23.11 -19.30
N ARG A 659 -7.18 -23.40 -19.28
CA ARG A 659 -6.34 -23.40 -20.50
C ARG A 659 -6.22 -24.80 -21.10
N ASN A 660 -6.14 -25.82 -20.26
CA ASN A 660 -5.74 -27.18 -20.66
C ASN A 660 -6.86 -28.22 -20.53
N TYR A 661 -8.12 -27.80 -20.38
CA TYR A 661 -9.22 -28.74 -20.13
C TYR A 661 -9.42 -29.76 -21.28
N SER A 662 -9.22 -29.35 -22.54
CA SER A 662 -9.31 -30.23 -23.70
C SER A 662 -8.39 -31.46 -23.61
N ASP A 663 -7.22 -31.31 -22.98
CA ASP A 663 -6.22 -32.37 -22.82
C ASP A 663 -6.66 -33.47 -21.83
N TYR A 664 -7.67 -33.17 -21.00
CA TYR A 664 -8.17 -34.07 -19.93
C TYR A 664 -9.57 -34.61 -20.22
N SER A 665 -10.14 -34.33 -21.40
CA SER A 665 -11.40 -34.93 -21.84
C SER A 665 -11.31 -36.47 -21.84
N PRO A 666 -12.33 -37.21 -21.38
CA PRO A 666 -13.69 -36.78 -21.03
C PRO A 666 -13.93 -36.47 -19.54
N MET A 667 -12.90 -36.13 -18.77
CA MET A 667 -13.07 -35.77 -17.35
C MET A 667 -14.08 -34.62 -17.18
N PRO A 668 -15.06 -34.72 -16.26
CA PRO A 668 -15.98 -33.62 -15.99
C PRO A 668 -15.23 -32.37 -15.52
N MET A 669 -15.60 -31.19 -16.04
CA MET A 669 -14.94 -29.93 -15.65
C MET A 669 -14.97 -29.69 -14.14
N ALA A 670 -16.07 -30.04 -13.46
CA ALA A 670 -16.18 -29.92 -12.01
C ALA A 670 -15.12 -30.72 -11.24
N GLU A 671 -14.64 -31.84 -11.79
CA GLU A 671 -13.53 -32.60 -11.24
C GLU A 671 -12.18 -32.00 -11.67
N TYR A 672 -12.06 -31.61 -12.94
CA TYR A 672 -10.83 -31.06 -13.51
C TYR A 672 -10.33 -29.80 -12.79
N ILE A 673 -11.22 -28.86 -12.43
CA ILE A 673 -10.84 -27.59 -11.77
C ILE A 673 -10.19 -27.79 -10.40
N HIS A 674 -10.31 -28.99 -9.81
CA HIS A 674 -9.69 -29.36 -8.54
C HIS A 674 -8.55 -30.37 -8.69
N LYS A 675 -8.23 -30.79 -9.92
CA LYS A 675 -7.16 -31.74 -10.18
C LYS A 675 -5.81 -31.10 -9.86
N LYS A 676 -5.04 -31.76 -8.98
CA LYS A 676 -3.72 -31.34 -8.55
C LYS A 676 -2.65 -32.31 -9.02
N ASN A 677 -1.42 -31.81 -9.18
CA ASN A 677 -0.23 -32.63 -9.34
C ASN A 677 0.26 -33.14 -7.96
N ASP A 678 1.34 -33.92 -7.96
CA ASP A 678 1.91 -34.50 -6.73
C ASP A 678 2.42 -33.46 -5.72
N SER A 679 2.72 -32.24 -6.19
CA SER A 679 3.13 -31.11 -5.35
C SER A 679 1.94 -30.31 -4.77
N GLY A 680 0.70 -30.74 -5.01
CA GLY A 680 -0.51 -30.08 -4.50
C GLY A 680 -0.94 -28.81 -5.26
N LEU A 681 -0.32 -28.51 -6.40
CA LEU A 681 -0.68 -27.41 -7.29
C LEU A 681 -1.70 -27.86 -8.32
N LEU A 682 -2.61 -26.97 -8.72
CA LEU A 682 -3.59 -27.26 -9.78
C LEU A 682 -2.88 -27.54 -11.10
N VAL A 683 -3.38 -28.55 -11.84
CA VAL A 683 -2.78 -28.94 -13.11
C VAL A 683 -3.01 -27.89 -14.21
N ASP A 684 -4.16 -27.20 -14.17
CA ASP A 684 -4.47 -26.12 -15.10
C ASP A 684 -3.64 -24.88 -14.82
N GLN A 685 -3.00 -24.31 -15.85
CA GLN A 685 -2.08 -23.19 -15.69
C GLN A 685 -2.78 -21.89 -15.23
N ILE A 686 -3.99 -21.60 -15.72
CA ILE A 686 -4.71 -20.37 -15.34
C ILE A 686 -5.24 -20.51 -13.92
N LEU A 687 -5.81 -21.67 -13.58
CA LEU A 687 -6.27 -21.90 -12.20
C LEU A 687 -5.10 -21.90 -11.21
N ARG A 688 -3.94 -22.45 -11.60
CA ARG A 688 -2.71 -22.40 -10.80
C ARG A 688 -2.26 -20.97 -10.55
N PHE A 689 -2.27 -20.10 -11.57
CA PHE A 689 -2.00 -18.67 -11.40
C PHE A 689 -2.88 -18.09 -10.28
N HIS A 690 -4.20 -18.25 -10.34
CA HIS A 690 -5.06 -17.74 -9.27
C HIS A 690 -4.78 -18.40 -7.90
N GLN A 691 -4.52 -19.72 -7.86
CA GLN A 691 -4.19 -20.46 -6.63
C GLN A 691 -2.93 -19.92 -5.94
N ILE A 692 -1.84 -19.68 -6.68
CA ILE A 692 -0.58 -19.16 -6.09
C ILE A 692 -0.78 -17.78 -5.46
N HIS A 693 -1.68 -16.99 -6.02
CA HIS A 693 -2.09 -15.69 -5.50
C HIS A 693 -3.09 -15.78 -4.33
N GLY A 694 -3.46 -16.98 -3.88
CA GLY A 694 -4.31 -17.22 -2.72
C GLY A 694 -5.80 -17.34 -3.05
N ALA A 695 -6.17 -17.53 -4.31
CA ALA A 695 -7.57 -17.77 -4.69
C ALA A 695 -8.07 -19.13 -4.21
N LYS A 696 -9.31 -19.16 -3.74
CA LYS A 696 -10.10 -20.37 -3.57
C LYS A 696 -10.89 -20.62 -4.85
N ILE A 697 -10.76 -21.82 -5.42
CA ILE A 697 -11.58 -22.26 -6.54
C ILE A 697 -12.94 -22.67 -5.99
N GLN A 698 -14.02 -21.99 -6.40
CA GLN A 698 -15.35 -22.18 -5.83
C GLN A 698 -16.15 -23.23 -6.61
N LYS A 699 -16.50 -22.93 -7.86
CA LYS A 699 -17.35 -23.79 -8.70
C LYS A 699 -17.28 -23.43 -10.18
N VAL A 700 -17.76 -24.34 -11.02
CA VAL A 700 -18.01 -24.10 -12.44
C VAL A 700 -19.29 -23.27 -12.59
N LEU A 701 -19.28 -22.30 -13.51
CA LEU A 701 -20.44 -21.52 -13.96
C LEU A 701 -20.76 -21.90 -15.42
N PRO A 702 -21.69 -22.84 -15.65
CA PRO A 702 -22.05 -23.27 -17.01
C PRO A 702 -22.65 -22.14 -17.83
N GLY A 703 -22.33 -22.09 -19.12
CA GLY A 703 -22.87 -21.10 -20.06
C GLY A 703 -22.34 -19.66 -19.88
N TYR A 704 -21.36 -19.45 -19.00
CA TYR A 704 -20.79 -18.11 -18.76
C TYR A 704 -20.15 -17.52 -20.02
N ARG A 705 -19.46 -18.32 -20.85
CA ARG A 705 -18.87 -17.89 -22.14
C ARG A 705 -19.35 -18.80 -23.27
N PRO A 706 -20.53 -18.62 -23.86
CA PRO A 706 -21.09 -19.55 -24.85
C PRO A 706 -20.19 -19.85 -26.06
N THR A 707 -19.29 -18.93 -26.41
CA THR A 707 -18.32 -19.03 -27.51
C THR A 707 -17.02 -19.77 -27.15
N ASP A 708 -16.78 -20.08 -25.87
CA ASP A 708 -15.59 -20.80 -25.41
C ASP A 708 -15.80 -22.32 -25.54
N ILE A 709 -15.64 -22.82 -26.77
CA ILE A 709 -15.87 -24.24 -27.11
C ILE A 709 -14.93 -25.16 -26.34
N GLU A 710 -13.66 -24.76 -26.15
CA GLU A 710 -12.64 -25.54 -25.42
C GLU A 710 -13.07 -25.85 -23.98
N ASN A 711 -13.79 -24.92 -23.35
CA ASN A 711 -14.31 -25.05 -22.00
C ASN A 711 -15.81 -25.40 -21.94
N GLN A 712 -16.41 -25.85 -23.05
CA GLN A 712 -17.84 -26.19 -23.12
C GLN A 712 -18.75 -25.03 -22.64
N GLY A 713 -18.34 -23.81 -22.94
CA GLY A 713 -19.00 -22.57 -22.54
C GLY A 713 -18.94 -22.23 -21.04
N CYS A 714 -18.19 -22.98 -20.24
CA CYS A 714 -18.13 -22.83 -18.80
C CYS A 714 -17.09 -21.77 -18.37
N GLY A 715 -17.42 -21.02 -17.32
CA GLY A 715 -16.47 -20.23 -16.54
C GLY A 715 -16.14 -20.91 -15.21
N VAL A 716 -15.07 -20.47 -14.54
CA VAL A 716 -14.70 -20.96 -13.20
C VAL A 716 -14.70 -19.80 -12.22
N LEU A 717 -15.58 -19.86 -11.21
CA LEU A 717 -15.64 -18.86 -10.15
C LEU A 717 -14.47 -19.05 -9.18
N ILE A 718 -13.72 -17.98 -8.97
CA ILE A 718 -12.63 -17.89 -8.00
C ILE A 718 -12.90 -16.78 -7.00
N GLU A 719 -12.39 -16.94 -5.78
CA GLU A 719 -12.56 -15.96 -4.71
C GLU A 719 -11.26 -15.72 -3.96
N TYR A 720 -10.98 -14.46 -3.66
CA TYR A 720 -9.87 -14.01 -2.83
C TYR A 720 -10.41 -13.44 -1.52
N ASP A 721 -9.97 -14.02 -0.41
CA ASP A 721 -10.09 -13.39 0.91
C ASP A 721 -9.00 -12.32 1.02
N ILE A 722 -9.33 -11.10 0.62
CA ILE A 722 -8.38 -9.96 0.60
C ILE A 722 -7.98 -9.46 1.99
N HIS A 723 -8.67 -9.90 3.05
CA HIS A 723 -8.46 -9.43 4.41
C HIS A 723 -7.58 -10.37 5.23
N HIS A 724 -7.61 -11.67 4.93
CA HIS A 724 -6.79 -12.70 5.59
C HIS A 724 -5.96 -13.51 4.60
N ARG A 725 -5.70 -12.94 3.42
CA ARG A 725 -5.05 -13.63 2.31
C ARG A 725 -3.72 -14.24 2.73
N GLN A 726 -3.55 -15.51 2.46
CA GLN A 726 -2.26 -16.18 2.48
C GLN A 726 -1.94 -16.62 1.06
N ARG A 727 -0.79 -16.20 0.54
CA ARG A 727 -0.27 -16.78 -0.71
C ARG A 727 -0.07 -18.28 -0.51
N PHE A 728 -0.36 -19.05 -1.55
CA PHE A 728 -0.04 -20.46 -1.53
C PHE A 728 1.48 -20.59 -1.67
N ASP A 729 2.15 -20.87 -0.57
CA ASP A 729 3.59 -21.11 -0.46
C ASP A 729 3.94 -22.60 -0.61
N GLY A 730 2.97 -23.43 -1.00
CA GLY A 730 3.12 -24.89 -1.06
C GLY A 730 3.17 -25.56 0.32
N VAL A 731 2.96 -24.80 1.41
CA VAL A 731 2.98 -25.31 2.79
C VAL A 731 1.56 -25.20 3.35
N GLY A 732 0.90 -26.35 3.53
CA GLY A 732 -0.28 -26.40 4.40
C GLY A 732 0.08 -25.87 5.79
N ASN A 733 -0.75 -24.97 6.34
CA ASN A 733 -0.62 -24.40 7.68
C ASN A 733 -0.35 -25.48 8.75
N GLU A 734 0.91 -25.78 9.03
CA GLU A 734 1.37 -26.23 10.34
C GLU A 734 2.04 -25.03 11.01
N LYS A 735 1.20 -24.12 11.53
CA LYS A 735 1.66 -23.11 12.49
C LYS A 735 2.12 -23.83 13.76
N ASN A 736 3.26 -23.36 14.28
CA ASN A 736 3.87 -23.69 15.56
C ASN A 736 4.65 -25.01 15.65
N ARG A 737 5.89 -24.99 15.17
CA ARG A 737 7.07 -25.38 15.97
C ARG A 737 8.25 -24.49 15.58
N GLN A 738 8.42 -23.35 16.27
CA GLN A 738 9.73 -22.72 16.38
C GLN A 738 10.61 -23.63 17.25
N GLY A 739 11.12 -24.69 16.66
CA GLY A 739 12.35 -25.30 17.14
C GLY A 739 13.48 -24.41 16.63
N LYS A 740 14.25 -23.81 17.54
CA LYS A 740 15.63 -23.44 17.22
C LYS A 740 16.31 -24.74 16.78
N VAL A 741 16.40 -24.98 15.48
CA VAL A 741 17.39 -25.91 14.96
C VAL A 741 18.68 -25.10 14.95
N GLU A 742 19.51 -25.32 15.98
CA GLU A 742 20.94 -25.11 15.80
C GLU A 742 21.34 -26.02 14.64
N ILE A 743 21.69 -25.41 13.50
CA ILE A 743 22.18 -26.15 12.35
C ILE A 743 23.57 -26.66 12.73
N GLU A 744 23.63 -27.83 13.38
CA GLU A 744 24.80 -28.72 13.43
C GLU A 744 24.86 -29.62 12.18
N ALA A 745 24.04 -29.34 11.15
CA ALA A 745 24.09 -30.05 9.88
C ALA A 745 24.96 -29.29 8.87
N ASP A 746 25.86 -30.00 8.20
CA ASP A 746 26.69 -29.44 7.13
C ASP A 746 25.79 -28.86 6.02
N VAL A 747 25.80 -27.52 5.90
CA VAL A 747 25.01 -26.76 4.90
C VAL A 747 25.31 -27.26 3.49
N ASP A 748 26.54 -27.70 3.21
CA ASP A 748 26.91 -28.25 1.90
C ASP A 748 26.09 -29.51 1.58
N GLU A 749 25.94 -30.41 2.55
CA GLU A 749 25.19 -31.66 2.36
C GLU A 749 23.67 -31.43 2.34
N VAL A 750 23.16 -30.46 3.10
CA VAL A 750 21.74 -30.08 3.02
C VAL A 750 21.41 -29.59 1.61
N VAL A 751 22.21 -28.67 1.06
CA VAL A 751 22.01 -28.16 -0.29
C VAL A 751 22.16 -29.27 -1.33
N ALA A 752 23.22 -30.07 -1.24
CA ALA A 752 23.46 -31.18 -2.15
C ALA A 752 22.31 -32.20 -2.13
N SER A 753 21.76 -32.51 -0.95
CA SER A 753 20.63 -33.42 -0.82
C SER A 753 19.36 -32.88 -1.49
N CYS A 754 19.09 -31.56 -1.40
CA CYS A 754 17.94 -30.93 -2.05
C CYS A 754 18.09 -30.98 -3.57
N VAL A 755 19.27 -30.62 -4.09
CA VAL A 755 19.57 -30.70 -5.52
C VAL A 755 19.40 -32.13 -6.03
N ARG A 756 19.95 -33.13 -5.33
CA ARG A 756 19.79 -34.56 -5.68
C ARG A 756 18.34 -35.04 -5.62
N THR A 757 17.49 -34.42 -4.81
CA THR A 757 16.06 -34.79 -4.70
C THR A 757 15.28 -34.32 -5.93
N VAL A 758 15.57 -33.10 -6.37
CA VAL A 758 14.94 -32.52 -7.57
C VAL A 758 15.48 -33.20 -8.83
N MET A 759 16.74 -33.61 -8.83
CA MET A 759 17.29 -34.42 -9.89
C MET A 759 16.65 -35.81 -9.92
N ASN A 760 15.92 -36.13 -11.00
CA ASN A 760 15.41 -37.47 -11.24
C ASN A 760 16.56 -38.51 -11.18
N LYS A 761 16.37 -39.67 -10.52
CA LYS A 761 17.40 -40.67 -10.08
C LYS A 761 18.37 -41.22 -11.15
N LYS A 762 18.29 -40.79 -12.41
CA LYS A 762 19.12 -41.26 -13.54
C LYS A 762 20.29 -40.33 -13.91
N ARG A 763 20.52 -39.21 -13.21
CA ARG A 763 21.55 -38.20 -13.55
C ARG A 763 22.65 -38.10 -12.49
N SER A 764 23.89 -37.82 -12.90
CA SER A 764 25.06 -37.67 -12.01
C SER A 764 25.11 -36.27 -11.37
N PHE A 765 25.23 -36.22 -10.03
CA PHE A 765 25.32 -34.97 -9.27
C PHE A 765 26.77 -34.50 -9.12
N GLU A 766 27.04 -33.22 -9.39
CA GLU A 766 28.33 -32.55 -9.17
C GLU A 766 28.11 -31.17 -8.53
N SER A 767 28.88 -30.83 -7.49
CA SER A 767 28.59 -29.67 -6.64
C SER A 767 28.94 -28.30 -7.24
N GLU A 768 29.89 -28.26 -8.17
CA GLU A 768 30.34 -27.00 -8.83
C GLU A 768 29.72 -26.80 -10.22
N ARG A 769 29.04 -27.83 -10.74
CA ARG A 769 28.40 -27.78 -12.05
C ARG A 769 27.12 -26.93 -11.97
N PRO A 770 26.85 -26.08 -12.97
CA PRO A 770 25.62 -25.30 -13.02
C PRO A 770 24.37 -26.17 -12.96
N LEU A 771 23.37 -25.75 -12.18
CA LEU A 771 22.11 -26.48 -11.98
C LEU A 771 21.41 -26.78 -13.32
N MET A 772 21.40 -25.82 -14.24
CA MET A 772 20.78 -25.97 -15.56
C MET A 772 21.52 -26.99 -16.44
N GLU A 773 22.85 -27.07 -16.34
CA GLU A 773 23.64 -28.10 -17.04
C GLU A 773 23.44 -29.51 -16.46
N MET A 774 22.97 -29.59 -15.22
CA MET A 774 22.53 -30.83 -14.58
C MET A 774 21.08 -31.19 -14.98
N GLY A 775 20.50 -30.39 -15.88
CA GLY A 775 19.18 -30.54 -16.46
C GLY A 775 18.05 -30.12 -15.53
N ILE A 776 18.32 -29.20 -14.59
CA ILE A 776 17.32 -28.60 -13.70
C ILE A 776 16.65 -27.42 -14.43
N GLU A 777 15.37 -27.56 -14.75
CA GLU A 777 14.56 -26.57 -15.48
C GLU A 777 13.89 -25.53 -14.55
N SER A 778 13.33 -24.46 -15.10
CA SER A 778 12.72 -23.35 -14.33
C SER A 778 11.62 -23.79 -13.34
N LEU A 779 10.88 -24.86 -13.66
CA LEU A 779 9.88 -25.45 -12.76
C LEU A 779 10.53 -26.23 -11.61
N GLU A 780 11.60 -26.96 -11.89
CA GLU A 780 12.38 -27.73 -10.91
C GLU A 780 13.17 -26.79 -9.98
N LEU A 781 13.54 -25.59 -10.43
CA LEU A 781 14.10 -24.54 -9.57
C LEU A 781 13.11 -24.05 -8.51
N LEU A 782 11.80 -24.02 -8.80
CA LEU A 782 10.77 -23.68 -7.80
C LEU A 782 10.63 -24.78 -6.73
N GLU A 783 10.79 -26.04 -7.13
CA GLU A 783 10.81 -27.17 -6.19
C GLU A 783 12.10 -27.18 -5.35
N LEU A 784 13.25 -26.92 -5.96
CA LEU A 784 14.52 -26.78 -5.27
C LEU A 784 14.47 -25.65 -4.25
N LYS A 785 13.87 -24.52 -4.63
CA LYS A 785 13.58 -23.41 -3.73
C LYS A 785 12.80 -23.89 -2.51
N TYR A 786 11.67 -24.53 -2.73
CA TYR A 786 10.80 -25.04 -1.67
C TYR A 786 11.55 -25.97 -0.70
N LEU A 787 12.34 -26.92 -1.22
CA LEU A 787 13.10 -27.86 -0.40
C LEU A 787 14.19 -27.16 0.42
N LEU A 788 14.91 -26.20 -0.16
CA LEU A 788 15.93 -25.42 0.54
C LEU A 788 15.32 -24.54 1.63
N GLU A 789 14.23 -23.81 1.34
CA GLU A 789 13.52 -22.98 2.32
C GLU A 789 13.03 -23.83 3.51
N LYS A 790 12.48 -25.01 3.22
CA LYS A 790 11.98 -25.95 4.24
C LYS A 790 13.09 -26.52 5.11
N LYS A 791 14.21 -26.96 4.52
CA LYS A 791 15.31 -27.60 5.28
C LYS A 791 16.18 -26.60 6.04
N LEU A 792 16.39 -25.41 5.50
CA LEU A 792 17.27 -24.39 6.07
C LEU A 792 16.50 -23.35 6.91
N GLY A 793 15.16 -23.32 6.84
CA GLY A 793 14.35 -22.34 7.58
C GLY A 793 14.56 -20.90 7.10
N VAL A 794 14.92 -20.73 5.83
CA VAL A 794 15.25 -19.44 5.20
C VAL A 794 14.25 -19.11 4.10
N LYS A 795 14.15 -17.84 3.71
CA LYS A 795 13.43 -17.42 2.50
C LYS A 795 14.43 -17.07 1.40
N ILE A 796 14.13 -17.52 0.18
CA ILE A 796 14.97 -17.40 -1.00
C ILE A 796 14.27 -16.50 -2.03
N GLU A 797 14.99 -15.51 -2.58
CA GLU A 797 14.43 -14.60 -3.59
C GLU A 797 14.27 -15.27 -4.97
N PRO A 798 13.34 -14.82 -5.84
CA PRO A 798 13.08 -15.47 -7.13
C PRO A 798 14.31 -15.67 -8.03
N ASN A 799 15.24 -14.70 -8.01
CA ASN A 799 16.43 -14.73 -8.87
C ASN A 799 17.63 -15.44 -8.24
N PHE A 800 17.45 -16.06 -7.06
CA PHE A 800 18.53 -16.65 -6.27
C PHE A 800 19.37 -17.65 -7.05
N PHE A 801 18.75 -18.58 -7.78
CA PHE A 801 19.45 -19.63 -8.53
C PHE A 801 20.19 -19.11 -9.75
N PHE A 802 19.83 -17.94 -10.27
CA PHE A 802 20.59 -17.28 -11.33
C PHE A 802 21.86 -16.61 -10.78
N LYS A 803 21.80 -16.12 -9.53
CA LYS A 803 22.96 -15.53 -8.83
C LYS A 803 23.89 -16.60 -8.25
N TYR A 804 23.34 -17.71 -7.78
CA TYR A 804 24.05 -18.83 -7.17
C TYR A 804 23.73 -20.11 -7.93
N GLY A 805 24.36 -20.27 -9.09
CA GLY A 805 24.01 -21.27 -10.10
C GLY A 805 24.45 -22.70 -9.83
N ASN A 806 25.09 -23.02 -8.70
CA ASN A 806 25.51 -24.38 -8.36
C ASN A 806 25.41 -24.65 -6.84
N SER A 807 25.46 -25.94 -6.46
CA SER A 807 25.29 -26.38 -5.06
C SER A 807 26.27 -25.71 -4.10
N LYS A 808 27.53 -25.49 -4.51
CA LYS A 808 28.56 -24.87 -3.68
C LYS A 808 28.32 -23.38 -3.45
N ALA A 809 27.95 -22.64 -4.49
CA ALA A 809 27.62 -21.22 -4.40
C ALA A 809 26.41 -20.97 -3.51
N ILE A 810 25.41 -21.85 -3.59
CA ILE A 810 24.22 -21.84 -2.73
C ILE A 810 24.62 -22.09 -1.26
N ALA A 811 25.48 -23.08 -0.99
CA ALA A 811 25.91 -23.37 0.37
C ALA A 811 26.77 -22.25 0.98
N SER A 812 27.72 -21.68 0.23
CA SER A 812 28.52 -20.53 0.68
C SER A 812 27.66 -19.30 0.97
N TYR A 813 26.59 -19.06 0.20
CA TYR A 813 25.62 -17.99 0.51
C TYR A 813 25.00 -18.17 1.90
N PHE A 814 24.53 -19.37 2.24
CA PHE A 814 23.91 -19.65 3.53
C PHE A 814 24.90 -19.68 4.71
N LYS A 815 26.19 -19.92 4.43
CA LYS A 815 27.28 -19.78 5.42
C LYS A 815 27.65 -18.31 5.70
N GLY A 816 27.09 -17.35 4.97
CA GLY A 816 27.43 -15.93 5.10
C GLY A 816 28.84 -15.60 4.59
N GLU A 817 29.43 -16.50 3.79
CA GLU A 817 30.73 -16.30 3.17
C GLU A 817 30.60 -15.28 2.04
N THR A 818 31.62 -14.43 1.88
CA THR A 818 31.67 -13.52 0.73
C THR A 818 31.75 -14.38 -0.54
N PRO A 819 30.95 -14.12 -1.58
CA PRO A 819 30.99 -14.94 -2.80
C PRO A 819 32.43 -15.06 -3.27
N VAL A 820 32.92 -16.27 -3.46
CA VAL A 820 34.15 -16.49 -4.23
C VAL A 820 33.89 -15.79 -5.56
N LYS A 821 34.72 -14.80 -5.91
CA LYS A 821 34.63 -14.11 -7.20
C LYS A 821 34.55 -15.18 -8.28
N HIS A 822 33.35 -15.39 -8.84
CA HIS A 822 33.25 -16.10 -10.10
C HIS A 822 34.09 -15.31 -11.08
N LYS A 823 35.02 -16.00 -11.75
CA LYS A 823 35.66 -15.43 -12.93
C LYS A 823 34.56 -14.86 -13.80
N ASN A 824 34.69 -13.58 -14.19
CA ASN A 824 33.74 -12.97 -15.11
C ASN A 824 33.58 -13.91 -16.30
N ILE A 825 32.36 -14.02 -16.83
CA ILE A 825 32.06 -14.76 -18.07
C ILE A 825 33.00 -14.33 -19.22
N SER A 826 33.57 -13.12 -19.15
CA SER A 826 34.61 -12.61 -20.05
C SER A 826 35.95 -13.35 -20.02
N GLU A 827 36.27 -14.14 -18.98
CA GLU A 827 37.49 -14.95 -18.89
C GLU A 827 37.31 -16.40 -19.38
N LEU A 828 36.06 -16.84 -19.63
CA LEU A 828 35.72 -18.14 -20.20
C LEU A 828 35.73 -18.15 -21.73
N LEU A 829 35.83 -16.98 -22.37
CA LEU A 829 36.07 -16.85 -23.80
C LEU A 829 37.58 -17.02 -24.07
N PRO A 830 37.97 -17.75 -25.14
CA PRO A 830 39.38 -17.92 -25.48
C PRO A 830 40.04 -16.55 -25.62
N LYS A 831 41.16 -16.34 -24.92
CA LYS A 831 41.98 -15.14 -25.07
C LYS A 831 42.41 -15.04 -26.53
N ILE A 832 41.75 -14.17 -27.29
CA ILE A 832 42.26 -13.72 -28.58
C ILE A 832 43.51 -12.91 -28.26
N THR A 833 44.66 -13.51 -28.53
CA THR A 833 45.95 -12.81 -28.55
C THR A 833 45.84 -11.66 -29.53
N GLN A 834 45.63 -10.45 -29.03
CA GLN A 834 45.77 -9.27 -29.87
C GLN A 834 47.26 -8.97 -30.08
N PRO A 835 47.69 -8.68 -31.31
CA PRO A 835 49.04 -8.21 -31.59
C PRO A 835 49.26 -6.82 -30.97
N ASP A 836 50.50 -6.59 -30.56
CA ASP A 836 51.07 -5.42 -29.89
C ASP A 836 50.49 -4.05 -30.36
N PRO A 837 50.08 -3.13 -29.44
CA PRO A 837 49.52 -1.85 -29.82
C PRO A 837 50.63 -0.84 -30.17
N LYS A 838 50.97 -0.75 -31.45
CA LYS A 838 51.51 0.47 -32.04
C LYS A 838 50.59 0.98 -33.13
N ALA A 839 49.59 1.79 -32.75
CA ALA A 839 49.16 2.98 -33.51
C ALA A 839 47.99 3.72 -32.84
N GLN A 840 48.25 5.00 -32.58
CA GLN A 840 47.34 6.16 -32.67
C GLN A 840 46.15 6.28 -31.69
N LYS A 841 46.37 7.12 -30.67
CA LYS A 841 45.31 7.88 -29.99
C LYS A 841 44.68 8.86 -30.98
N THR A 842 43.35 8.81 -31.12
CA THR A 842 42.56 9.93 -31.61
C THR A 842 41.65 10.41 -30.48
N ASP A 843 41.73 11.70 -30.17
CA ASP A 843 40.91 12.40 -29.18
C ASP A 843 39.41 12.21 -29.47
N SER A 844 38.67 11.61 -28.54
CA SER A 844 37.20 11.69 -28.50
C SER A 844 36.79 12.42 -27.21
N GLY A 845 36.22 13.62 -27.38
CA GLY A 845 35.90 14.58 -26.32
C GLY A 845 34.62 14.26 -25.53
N PHE A 846 34.59 13.14 -24.81
CA PHE A 846 33.55 12.86 -23.83
C PHE A 846 34.09 13.07 -22.40
N SER A 847 33.31 13.77 -21.55
CA SER A 847 33.69 13.97 -20.15
C SER A 847 33.44 12.70 -19.33
N ALA A 848 34.21 12.50 -18.25
CA ALA A 848 34.08 11.33 -17.37
C ALA A 848 32.66 11.15 -16.79
N ALA A 849 31.92 12.26 -16.61
CA ALA A 849 30.54 12.24 -16.12
C ALA A 849 29.52 11.67 -17.14
N GLN A 850 29.82 11.69 -18.45
CA GLN A 850 28.97 11.06 -19.47
C GLN A 850 29.25 9.56 -19.64
N LEU A 851 30.42 9.08 -19.22
CA LEU A 851 30.78 7.66 -19.25
C LEU A 851 30.17 6.87 -18.09
N GLU A 852 29.88 7.50 -16.94
CA GLU A 852 29.25 6.84 -15.78
C GLU A 852 27.81 6.37 -16.05
N ASN A 853 27.10 7.00 -17.00
CA ASN A 853 25.78 6.58 -17.48
C ASN A 853 25.82 6.04 -18.93
N GLY A 854 27.01 5.82 -19.47
CA GLY A 854 27.21 5.39 -20.86
C GLY A 854 27.01 3.89 -21.03
N ILE A 855 26.27 3.49 -22.07
CA ILE A 855 26.23 2.10 -22.49
C ILE A 855 27.52 1.81 -23.28
N ALA A 856 28.41 1.00 -22.70
CA ALA A 856 29.59 0.53 -23.40
C ALA A 856 29.22 -0.65 -24.31
N ILE A 857 29.23 -0.41 -25.63
CA ILE A 857 29.17 -1.49 -26.62
C ILE A 857 30.55 -2.16 -26.66
N ILE A 858 30.74 -3.18 -25.83
CA ILE A 858 32.01 -3.90 -25.68
C ILE A 858 32.24 -4.97 -26.75
N GLY A 859 31.26 -5.20 -27.64
CA GLY A 859 31.33 -6.12 -28.76
C GLY A 859 30.05 -6.10 -29.58
N MET A 860 30.17 -6.39 -30.88
CA MET A 860 29.03 -6.49 -31.80
C MET A 860 29.34 -7.58 -32.83
N ALA A 861 28.39 -8.48 -33.05
CA ALA A 861 28.46 -9.51 -34.09
C ALA A 861 27.19 -9.40 -34.94
N CYS A 862 27.33 -9.50 -36.26
CA CYS A 862 26.23 -9.36 -37.20
C CYS A 862 26.28 -10.53 -38.18
N ARG A 863 25.14 -11.12 -38.53
CA ARG A 863 24.99 -12.00 -39.69
C ARG A 863 23.62 -11.73 -40.31
N PHE A 864 23.60 -11.01 -41.41
CA PHE A 864 22.37 -10.63 -42.13
C PHE A 864 22.41 -11.13 -43.59
N PRO A 865 21.25 -11.19 -44.28
CA PRO A 865 21.19 -11.40 -45.72
C PRO A 865 22.09 -10.41 -46.49
N GLY A 866 22.56 -10.81 -47.67
CA GLY A 866 23.51 -10.00 -48.45
C GLY A 866 24.96 -10.11 -47.98
N ASN A 867 25.32 -11.18 -47.26
CA ASN A 867 26.65 -11.45 -46.71
C ASN A 867 27.18 -10.36 -45.75
N ALA A 868 26.26 -9.71 -45.02
CA ALA A 868 26.63 -8.79 -43.95
C ALA A 868 26.93 -9.56 -42.65
N ASP A 869 28.14 -10.11 -42.59
CA ASP A 869 28.73 -10.86 -41.45
C ASP A 869 29.49 -9.95 -40.47
N SER A 870 29.42 -8.63 -40.65
CA SER A 870 30.05 -7.66 -39.76
C SER A 870 29.24 -6.37 -39.68
N PRO A 871 29.40 -5.59 -38.59
CA PRO A 871 28.76 -4.29 -38.45
C PRO A 871 29.06 -3.35 -39.61
N GLN A 872 30.29 -3.37 -40.12
CA GLN A 872 30.71 -2.51 -41.24
C GLN A 872 30.01 -2.90 -42.54
N LYS A 873 29.87 -4.21 -42.81
CA LYS A 873 29.14 -4.68 -44.00
C LYS A 873 27.65 -4.41 -43.87
N TYR A 874 27.07 -4.62 -42.69
CA TYR A 874 25.67 -4.27 -42.43
C TYR A 874 25.41 -2.77 -42.62
N TRP A 875 26.27 -1.93 -42.06
CA TRP A 875 26.20 -0.49 -42.24
C TRP A 875 26.32 -0.08 -43.71
N SER A 876 27.22 -0.74 -44.46
CA SER A 876 27.35 -0.53 -45.91
C SER A 876 26.09 -0.90 -46.68
N LEU A 877 25.40 -1.99 -46.33
CA LEU A 877 24.12 -2.35 -46.95
C LEU A 877 23.07 -1.26 -46.73
N LEU A 878 22.96 -0.74 -45.51
CA LEU A 878 22.01 0.31 -45.15
C LEU A 878 22.32 1.63 -45.88
N CYS A 879 23.57 2.10 -45.83
CA CYS A 879 23.97 3.35 -46.45
C CYS A 879 23.83 3.34 -47.98
N ASN A 880 24.02 2.17 -48.60
CA ASN A 880 23.91 2.01 -50.05
C ASN A 880 22.51 1.54 -50.50
N ALA A 881 21.55 1.42 -49.57
CA ALA A 881 20.18 0.96 -49.83
C ALA A 881 20.13 -0.35 -50.66
N ILE A 882 21.04 -1.28 -50.37
CA ILE A 882 21.14 -2.56 -51.11
C ILE A 882 20.03 -3.49 -50.64
N ASP A 883 19.20 -3.94 -51.59
CA ASP A 883 18.22 -5.00 -51.36
C ASP A 883 18.92 -6.37 -51.28
N ALA A 884 18.82 -6.99 -50.11
CA ALA A 884 19.44 -8.28 -49.81
C ALA A 884 18.49 -9.48 -49.99
N ILE A 885 17.30 -9.25 -50.57
CA ILE A 885 16.35 -10.28 -50.94
C ILE A 885 16.84 -11.02 -52.18
N THR A 886 16.98 -12.34 -52.08
CA THR A 886 17.34 -13.22 -53.19
C THR A 886 16.28 -14.27 -53.40
N GLU A 887 16.31 -14.95 -54.54
CA GLU A 887 15.53 -16.19 -54.68
C GLU A 887 16.01 -17.22 -53.64
N VAL A 888 15.12 -18.12 -53.21
CA VAL A 888 15.43 -19.20 -52.26
C VAL A 888 16.64 -19.99 -52.77
N PRO A 889 17.76 -20.01 -52.03
CA PRO A 889 18.93 -20.76 -52.42
C PRO A 889 18.66 -22.27 -52.49
N LEU A 890 19.24 -22.95 -53.48
CA LEU A 890 19.08 -24.41 -53.67
C LEU A 890 19.47 -25.24 -52.44
N ASN A 891 20.36 -24.72 -51.59
CA ASN A 891 20.80 -25.39 -50.36
C ASN A 891 19.84 -25.18 -49.17
N ARG A 892 18.73 -24.44 -49.31
CA ARG A 892 17.70 -24.26 -48.26
C ARG A 892 16.58 -25.29 -48.41
N TRP A 893 15.74 -25.13 -49.44
CA TRP A 893 14.71 -26.08 -49.85
C TRP A 893 14.41 -25.90 -51.33
N ASP A 894 13.87 -26.92 -51.97
CA ASP A 894 13.51 -26.87 -53.39
C ASP A 894 12.25 -26.03 -53.58
N ILE A 895 12.42 -24.78 -54.03
CA ILE A 895 11.34 -23.81 -54.20
C ILE A 895 10.25 -24.28 -55.16
N GLU A 896 10.59 -25.10 -56.16
CA GLU A 896 9.61 -25.61 -57.14
C GLU A 896 8.58 -26.53 -56.48
N ASN A 897 8.93 -27.19 -55.35
CA ASN A 897 8.01 -28.04 -54.60
C ASN A 897 7.05 -27.26 -53.70
N TYR A 898 7.35 -25.99 -53.38
CA TYR A 898 6.60 -25.21 -52.39
C TYR A 898 5.94 -23.95 -52.97
N TYR A 899 6.37 -23.45 -54.13
CA TYR A 899 5.80 -22.25 -54.74
C TYR A 899 4.43 -22.51 -55.42
N ASN A 900 3.47 -21.61 -55.21
CA ASN A 900 2.28 -21.45 -56.06
C ASN A 900 1.90 -19.97 -56.17
N SER A 901 1.48 -19.52 -57.36
CA SER A 901 0.95 -18.17 -57.59
C SER A 901 -0.37 -17.87 -56.85
N ASP A 902 -1.14 -18.90 -56.47
CA ASP A 902 -2.37 -18.76 -55.68
C ASP A 902 -2.06 -18.72 -54.17
N LYS A 903 -2.36 -17.58 -53.52
CA LYS A 903 -2.07 -17.32 -52.10
C LYS A 903 -2.89 -18.14 -51.12
N ASN A 904 -4.00 -18.75 -51.57
CA ASN A 904 -4.93 -19.45 -50.69
C ASN A 904 -4.72 -20.97 -50.65
N GLN A 905 -3.69 -21.51 -51.32
CA GLN A 905 -3.44 -22.95 -51.33
C GLN A 905 -2.71 -23.40 -50.05
N PRO A 906 -3.30 -24.29 -49.22
CA PRO A 906 -2.68 -24.75 -47.98
C PRO A 906 -1.33 -25.45 -48.23
N GLY A 907 -0.31 -25.07 -47.46
CA GLY A 907 1.03 -25.69 -47.53
C GLY A 907 1.91 -25.23 -48.71
N LYS A 908 1.51 -24.17 -49.43
CA LYS A 908 2.31 -23.54 -50.50
C LYS A 908 2.66 -22.10 -50.13
N ILE A 909 3.77 -21.61 -50.69
CA ILE A 909 4.24 -20.23 -50.53
C ILE A 909 4.04 -19.43 -51.81
N SER A 910 3.64 -18.18 -51.64
CA SER A 910 3.34 -17.26 -52.76
C SER A 910 4.53 -16.40 -53.19
N SER A 911 5.67 -16.51 -52.49
CA SER A 911 6.92 -15.83 -52.82
C SER A 911 8.03 -16.85 -53.08
N ARG A 912 8.84 -16.60 -54.11
CA ARG A 912 10.10 -17.31 -54.39
C ARG A 912 11.32 -16.61 -53.78
N TYR A 913 11.11 -15.45 -53.18
CA TYR A 913 12.17 -14.53 -52.74
C TYR A 913 12.14 -14.33 -51.23
N GLY A 914 13.31 -14.22 -50.61
CA GLY A 914 13.49 -14.00 -49.18
C GLY A 914 14.92 -13.55 -48.83
N GLY A 915 15.14 -13.15 -47.58
CA GLY A 915 16.45 -12.80 -47.07
C GLY A 915 17.14 -14.02 -46.45
N PHE A 916 18.26 -14.48 -47.02
CA PHE A 916 18.95 -15.68 -46.55
C PHE A 916 20.36 -15.36 -46.07
N ILE A 917 20.70 -15.89 -44.89
CA ILE A 917 22.08 -15.89 -44.37
C ILE A 917 22.87 -17.04 -44.99
N SER A 918 24.16 -16.79 -45.24
CA SER A 918 25.13 -17.79 -45.67
C SER A 918 25.63 -18.62 -44.47
N GLU A 919 26.12 -19.83 -44.76
CA GLU A 919 26.68 -20.77 -43.76
C GLU A 919 25.72 -21.16 -42.63
N PHE A 920 24.41 -21.22 -42.90
CA PHE A 920 23.40 -21.62 -41.91
C PHE A 920 23.59 -23.06 -41.39
N ASP A 921 24.30 -23.89 -42.16
CA ASP A 921 24.68 -25.27 -41.85
C ASP A 921 25.84 -25.38 -40.85
N LYS A 922 26.50 -24.26 -40.51
CA LYS A 922 27.60 -24.20 -39.53
C LYS A 922 27.16 -23.78 -38.12
N PHE A 923 25.86 -23.85 -37.83
CA PHE A 923 25.34 -23.58 -36.49
C PHE A 923 25.82 -24.66 -35.51
N ASP A 924 26.41 -24.21 -34.39
CA ASP A 924 26.90 -25.09 -33.33
C ASP A 924 25.74 -25.59 -32.46
N ALA A 925 25.02 -26.58 -32.97
CA ALA A 925 23.86 -27.15 -32.29
C ALA A 925 24.19 -27.74 -30.91
N ASP A 926 25.41 -28.27 -30.77
CA ASP A 926 25.88 -28.88 -29.52
C ASP A 926 26.08 -27.82 -28.42
N PHE A 927 26.58 -26.62 -28.77
CA PHE A 927 26.68 -25.47 -27.86
C PHE A 927 25.31 -25.05 -27.29
N PHE A 928 24.24 -25.18 -28.08
CA PHE A 928 22.87 -24.87 -27.65
C PHE A 928 22.07 -26.08 -27.16
N HIS A 929 22.71 -27.24 -26.98
CA HIS A 929 22.07 -28.48 -26.55
C HIS A 929 20.92 -28.97 -27.44
N ILE A 930 20.94 -28.61 -28.73
CA ILE A 930 19.98 -29.07 -29.74
C ILE A 930 20.52 -30.38 -30.33
N SER A 931 19.73 -31.45 -30.30
CA SER A 931 20.21 -32.74 -30.84
C SER A 931 20.48 -32.63 -32.35
N PRO A 932 21.45 -33.37 -32.92
CA PRO A 932 21.73 -33.33 -34.36
C PRO A 932 20.50 -33.61 -35.23
N ARG A 933 19.57 -34.45 -34.74
CA ARG A 933 18.31 -34.78 -35.42
C ARG A 933 17.35 -33.59 -35.47
N GLU A 934 17.38 -32.75 -34.44
CA GLU A 934 16.52 -31.58 -34.29
C GLU A 934 17.13 -30.36 -35.00
N ALA A 935 18.45 -30.21 -34.95
CA ALA A 935 19.21 -29.18 -35.67
C ALA A 935 19.05 -29.25 -37.21
N ILE A 936 18.74 -30.44 -37.74
CA ILE A 936 18.42 -30.61 -39.17
C ILE A 936 17.11 -29.89 -39.54
N HIS A 937 16.19 -29.67 -38.61
CA HIS A 937 14.87 -29.08 -38.85
C HIS A 937 14.70 -27.65 -38.32
N ILE A 938 15.73 -27.08 -37.69
CA ILE A 938 15.70 -25.75 -37.06
C ILE A 938 16.57 -24.75 -37.83
N ASP A 939 16.04 -23.59 -38.16
CA ASP A 939 16.84 -22.42 -38.55
C ASP A 939 17.56 -21.87 -37.30
N PRO A 940 18.85 -21.49 -37.39
CA PRO A 940 19.68 -21.03 -36.26
C PRO A 940 19.07 -19.92 -35.37
N TRP A 941 18.04 -19.21 -35.85
CA TRP A 941 17.32 -18.16 -35.12
C TRP A 941 15.98 -18.63 -34.50
N GLY A 942 15.69 -19.94 -34.50
CA GLY A 942 14.55 -20.55 -33.79
C GLY A 942 13.30 -20.84 -34.65
N GLY A 943 13.38 -20.74 -35.98
CA GLY A 943 12.29 -21.09 -36.90
C GLY A 943 12.38 -22.53 -37.44
N ASP A 944 11.28 -23.11 -37.97
CA ASP A 944 11.33 -24.37 -38.73
C ASP A 944 12.04 -24.13 -40.07
N LYS A 945 12.89 -25.06 -40.55
CA LYS A 945 13.53 -24.96 -41.88
C LYS A 945 12.53 -25.10 -43.03
N ARG A 946 11.29 -25.49 -42.74
CA ARG A 946 10.18 -25.53 -43.71
C ARG A 946 9.47 -24.18 -43.80
N PRO A 947 8.87 -23.84 -44.95
CA PRO A 947 8.10 -22.60 -45.05
C PRO A 947 6.94 -22.59 -44.05
N VAL A 948 7.03 -21.70 -43.05
CA VAL A 948 5.91 -21.29 -42.21
C VAL A 948 5.37 -19.99 -42.80
N THR A 949 4.07 -19.94 -43.08
CA THR A 949 3.39 -18.74 -43.58
C THR A 949 3.46 -17.64 -42.52
N LEU A 950 4.41 -16.72 -42.68
CA LEU A 950 4.38 -15.40 -42.04
C LEU A 950 3.73 -14.44 -43.05
N ASP A 951 2.46 -14.12 -42.85
CA ASP A 951 1.80 -13.03 -43.56
C ASP A 951 2.43 -11.71 -43.11
N ILE A 952 3.34 -11.19 -43.92
CA ILE A 952 3.78 -9.80 -43.84
C ILE A 952 2.98 -9.04 -44.91
N SER A 953 1.92 -8.38 -44.46
CA SER A 953 1.19 -7.36 -45.22
C SER A 953 1.05 -6.10 -44.38
#